data_AF-A0A0P1P338-F1
#
_entry.id   AF-A0A0P1P338-F1
#
_cell.length_a   1.000
_cell.length_b   1.000
_cell.length_c   1.000
_cell.angle_alpha   90.00
_cell.angle_beta   90.00
_cell.angle_gamma   90.00
#
_symmetry.space_group_name_H-M   'P 1'
#
loop_
_entity.id
_entity.type
_entity.pdbx_description
1 polymer ?
#
loop_
_entity_poly.entity_id
_entity_poly.type
_entity_poly.pdbx_seq_one_letter_code
_entity_poly.pdbx_strand_id
1 'polypeptide(L)'
;MEYSKIKILIVGSFPPPYHGSAIYLDKLRKKLIQEKDLEVFVVDTSDKRDDLTNLGRFDFANVYAGLRSLFKLIYYLIFVRPDVVYIPISQNHWAYFRDGLFILISSVFKAKILIHLHGSYFLKFYEESSWLYQKFIDLTMKRVDGAIVLGEKLKYIFEKWLSTDKIFVLPNFIEWEFNEDKIRSTKNDESVVRITYLGNLRESKGIFDLLEAIKIVKKSTRTKFIVNIAGKLGDDPVTGLSLREHEIRFGNYLKELGDVANYIGEIKEEKDKFELLKNTDIFVFPSWNEGQPLVILEAMSCGCPVISTKDVGVIDETVIDGVNGLLVEKRNIRQLADAILKLVNNRDLRISFGMNSLKRFGEFYTIERHIYEFRKILIVLLFGEKLRYLKVLPVAIKLIPPRRFNDLFDLRGYTLKKFIKFLVIEGIGLSINKAKNKLIERKILKGEYLVIMKFKYDKNIFFCFTRDLGYFKPEEIMFFKSKFDDIGINSIYLSTETLDIFEHYLPVPSCPDDVKEKLVNGILKDNQYLVPFPEIYTVICRTKIESTAILSNRISLRDNGCFILGFGGYMREYALHFFKKDIIAALDYKARAIRRYFKFDFPIYDRFEDIMDEIARVKNPLVIIATYHSDHAWMTKMVLDCNPTARVFIEKPAAVTNEDANILFELRAKGAFIDIGYNRRHALFTQVIRNALKDSKGQVHITFIVKELKIPKTHWYFWSNQGTRVTGNWTHWIDLLRFLTGKNVINFSVIGDDGNATVLFELEDKILAEIIVTDIGSDFYGVEEYFEIRFNNTTIKLRDYRELEIINNFRKIRYKRMRRDKGHYKMYLTLKENILNNKGPFYPAEDILWVTHLCNEIIRVIKD
;
A
#
# COMPACT_ATOMS: atom_id res chain seq x y z
N MET A 1 -15.67 36.72 -15.59
CA MET A 1 -15.75 35.55 -16.49
C MET A 1 -16.37 34.44 -15.67
N GLU A 2 -17.45 33.83 -16.13
CA GLU A 2 -17.96 32.62 -15.47
C GLU A 2 -17.09 31.43 -15.90
N TYR A 3 -16.63 30.65 -14.95
CA TYR A 3 -15.75 29.51 -15.20
C TYR A 3 -16.58 28.24 -15.44
N SER A 4 -16.14 27.38 -16.36
CA SER A 4 -16.91 26.17 -16.68
C SER A 4 -16.80 25.15 -15.54
N LYS A 5 -17.96 24.77 -14.99
CA LYS A 5 -18.10 23.78 -13.93
C LYS A 5 -17.55 22.40 -14.30
N ILE A 6 -17.16 21.61 -13.31
CA ILE A 6 -16.79 20.21 -13.53
C ILE A 6 -18.05 19.37 -13.76
N LYS A 7 -18.12 18.71 -14.91
CA LYS A 7 -19.26 17.92 -15.34
C LYS A 7 -19.14 16.48 -14.86
N ILE A 8 -20.00 16.08 -13.94
CA ILE A 8 -20.05 14.72 -13.40
C ILE A 8 -21.26 14.00 -13.99
N LEU A 9 -21.05 12.85 -14.62
CA LEU A 9 -22.14 11.96 -15.02
C LEU A 9 -22.24 10.79 -14.04
N ILE A 10 -23.27 10.81 -13.19
CA ILE A 10 -23.58 9.72 -12.27
C ILE A 10 -24.41 8.67 -13.02
N VAL A 11 -24.00 7.40 -12.96
CA VAL A 11 -24.71 6.26 -13.58
C VAL A 11 -25.06 5.27 -12.48
N GLY A 12 -26.35 5.02 -12.24
CA GLY A 12 -26.78 4.06 -11.22
C GLY A 12 -28.28 4.10 -10.90
N SER A 13 -28.71 3.25 -9.96
CA SER A 13 -30.10 3.14 -9.51
C SER A 13 -30.46 4.25 -8.52
N PHE A 14 -31.60 4.91 -8.72
CA PHE A 14 -32.18 5.87 -7.78
C PHE A 14 -33.55 5.39 -7.29
N PRO A 15 -34.04 5.83 -6.11
CA PRO A 15 -35.33 5.36 -5.61
C PRO A 15 -36.53 5.80 -6.47
N PRO A 16 -37.63 5.02 -6.49
CA PRO A 16 -37.71 3.62 -6.04
C PRO A 16 -36.97 2.68 -7.03
N PRO A 17 -36.49 1.50 -6.58
CA PRO A 17 -36.68 0.90 -5.25
C PRO A 17 -35.71 1.45 -4.18
N TYR A 18 -36.12 1.34 -2.92
CA TYR A 18 -35.36 1.83 -1.76
C TYR A 18 -34.35 0.78 -1.27
N HIS A 19 -33.08 0.94 -1.65
CA HIS A 19 -31.95 0.17 -1.11
C HIS A 19 -30.76 1.09 -0.80
N GLY A 20 -29.86 0.64 0.08
CA GLY A 20 -28.79 1.50 0.65
C GLY A 20 -27.97 2.27 -0.38
N SER A 21 -27.56 1.62 -1.48
CA SER A 21 -26.81 2.28 -2.56
C SER A 21 -27.63 3.28 -3.40
N ALA A 22 -28.95 3.08 -3.55
CA ALA A 22 -29.82 4.06 -4.20
C ALA A 22 -30.12 5.27 -3.30
N ILE A 23 -30.30 5.05 -2.00
CA ILE A 23 -30.47 6.11 -1.00
C ILE A 23 -29.18 6.94 -0.90
N TYR A 24 -28.02 6.29 -0.85
CA TYR A 24 -26.70 6.93 -0.94
C TYR A 24 -26.58 7.78 -2.21
N LEU A 25 -26.92 7.22 -3.39
CA LEU A 25 -26.84 7.94 -4.67
C LEU A 25 -27.75 9.17 -4.71
N ASP A 26 -28.97 9.07 -4.17
CA ASP A 26 -29.91 10.19 -4.13
C ASP A 26 -29.46 11.30 -3.18
N LYS A 27 -29.00 10.96 -1.96
CA LYS A 27 -28.44 11.93 -0.99
C LYS A 27 -27.15 12.58 -1.52
N LEU A 28 -26.24 11.79 -2.11
CA LEU A 28 -25.03 12.29 -2.78
C LEU A 28 -25.37 13.26 -3.91
N ARG A 29 -26.27 12.89 -4.83
CA ARG A 29 -26.71 13.74 -5.95
C ARG A 29 -27.32 15.06 -5.44
N LYS A 30 -28.18 15.01 -4.42
CA LYS A 30 -28.84 16.19 -3.83
C LYS A 30 -27.83 17.22 -3.33
N LYS A 31 -26.78 16.80 -2.60
CA LYS A 31 -25.71 17.70 -2.14
C LYS A 31 -24.82 18.17 -3.30
N LEU A 32 -24.35 17.28 -4.18
CA LEU A 32 -23.46 17.66 -5.29
C LEU A 32 -24.09 18.68 -6.27
N ILE A 33 -25.42 18.75 -6.38
CA ILE A 33 -26.14 19.78 -7.17
C ILE A 33 -26.05 21.18 -6.51
N GLN A 34 -25.83 21.26 -5.19
CA GLN A 34 -25.71 22.52 -4.44
C GLN A 34 -24.30 23.14 -4.55
N GLU A 35 -23.29 22.32 -4.91
CA GLU A 35 -21.90 22.76 -5.08
C GLU A 35 -21.75 23.63 -6.34
N LYS A 36 -21.37 24.89 -6.16
CA LYS A 36 -21.40 25.90 -7.25
C LYS A 36 -20.47 25.56 -8.42
N ASP A 37 -19.39 24.84 -8.14
CA ASP A 37 -18.34 24.36 -9.04
C ASP A 37 -18.70 23.11 -9.85
N LEU A 38 -19.81 22.42 -9.52
CA LEU A 38 -20.18 21.14 -10.14
C LEU A 38 -21.43 21.27 -11.04
N GLU A 39 -21.46 20.49 -12.12
CA GLU A 39 -22.61 20.30 -12.99
C GLU A 39 -22.93 18.79 -13.04
N VAL A 40 -24.03 18.38 -12.39
CA VAL A 40 -24.34 16.97 -12.14
C VAL A 40 -25.39 16.46 -13.11
N PHE A 41 -25.01 15.48 -13.92
CA PHE A 41 -25.87 14.76 -14.86
C PHE A 41 -26.13 13.34 -14.36
N VAL A 42 -27.26 12.74 -14.75
CA VAL A 42 -27.68 11.43 -14.23
C VAL A 42 -28.20 10.51 -15.34
N VAL A 43 -27.62 9.32 -15.44
CA VAL A 43 -28.26 8.13 -16.03
C VAL A 43 -28.84 7.32 -14.88
N ASP A 44 -30.17 7.37 -14.76
CA ASP A 44 -30.93 6.55 -13.81
C ASP A 44 -31.11 5.15 -14.41
N THR A 45 -30.74 4.12 -13.65
CA THR A 45 -30.75 2.70 -14.06
C THR A 45 -31.69 1.86 -13.19
N SER A 46 -32.60 2.49 -12.47
CA SER A 46 -33.66 1.83 -11.70
C SER A 46 -34.76 1.28 -12.62
N ASP A 47 -35.35 0.15 -12.22
CA ASP A 47 -36.69 -0.21 -12.67
C ASP A 47 -37.68 0.30 -11.62
N LYS A 48 -38.66 1.09 -12.04
CA LYS A 48 -39.61 1.80 -11.14
C LYS A 48 -40.96 1.09 -11.05
N ARG A 49 -41.02 -0.15 -11.49
CA ARG A 49 -42.16 -1.06 -11.28
C ARG A 49 -42.00 -1.68 -9.89
N ASP A 50 -42.85 -1.26 -8.95
CA ASP A 50 -42.89 -1.80 -7.58
C ASP A 50 -43.40 -3.24 -7.58
N ASP A 51 -42.52 -4.20 -7.88
CA ASP A 51 -42.74 -5.62 -7.58
C ASP A 51 -41.42 -6.40 -7.51
N LEU A 52 -41.05 -6.89 -6.32
CA LEU A 52 -39.80 -7.64 -6.08
C LEU A 52 -39.81 -9.07 -6.68
N THR A 53 -40.91 -9.45 -7.32
CA THR A 53 -41.22 -10.80 -7.81
C THR A 53 -40.51 -11.19 -9.12
N ASN A 54 -39.95 -10.23 -9.87
CA ASN A 54 -39.39 -10.46 -11.22
C ASN A 54 -37.85 -10.67 -11.29
N LEU A 55 -37.19 -10.86 -10.15
CA LEU A 55 -35.74 -11.15 -10.07
C LEU A 55 -35.40 -12.55 -10.63
N GLY A 56 -35.17 -12.64 -11.95
CA GLY A 56 -34.56 -13.83 -12.58
C GLY A 56 -35.13 -14.27 -13.93
N ARG A 57 -36.13 -13.57 -14.49
CA ARG A 57 -36.71 -13.89 -15.82
C ARG A 57 -36.25 -12.90 -16.90
N PHE A 58 -36.23 -13.38 -18.15
CA PHE A 58 -35.91 -12.58 -19.33
C PHE A 58 -37.09 -11.68 -19.70
N ASP A 59 -37.13 -10.47 -19.12
CA ASP A 59 -38.17 -9.47 -19.39
C ASP A 59 -37.71 -8.46 -20.46
N PHE A 60 -38.47 -8.34 -21.55
CA PHE A 60 -38.23 -7.36 -22.61
C PHE A 60 -38.26 -5.91 -22.13
N ALA A 61 -39.04 -5.59 -21.09
CA ALA A 61 -39.06 -4.25 -20.50
C ALA A 61 -37.74 -3.92 -19.76
N ASN A 62 -37.10 -4.91 -19.12
CA ASN A 62 -35.77 -4.74 -18.54
C ASN A 62 -34.70 -4.51 -19.62
N VAL A 63 -34.82 -5.18 -20.77
CA VAL A 63 -33.95 -4.91 -21.94
C VAL A 63 -34.17 -3.49 -22.47
N TYR A 64 -35.43 -3.04 -22.59
CA TYR A 64 -35.76 -1.68 -23.02
C TYR A 64 -35.26 -0.61 -22.04
N ALA A 65 -35.41 -0.81 -20.73
CA ALA A 65 -34.88 0.09 -19.70
C ALA A 65 -33.34 0.16 -19.73
N GLY A 66 -32.68 -0.98 -19.93
CA GLY A 66 -31.23 -1.07 -20.15
C GLY A 66 -30.79 -0.28 -21.39
N LEU A 67 -31.46 -0.48 -22.53
CA LEU A 67 -31.20 0.25 -23.78
C LEU A 67 -31.45 1.76 -23.63
N ARG A 68 -32.55 2.17 -22.98
CA ARG A 68 -32.83 3.59 -22.67
C ARG A 68 -31.72 4.23 -21.84
N SER A 69 -31.21 3.51 -20.84
CA SER A 69 -30.06 3.94 -20.03
C SER A 69 -28.79 4.07 -20.88
N LEU A 70 -28.56 3.10 -21.79
CA LEU A 70 -27.43 3.08 -22.73
C LEU A 70 -27.45 4.28 -23.70
N PHE A 71 -28.60 4.56 -24.32
CA PHE A 71 -28.78 5.71 -25.20
C PHE A 71 -28.61 7.03 -24.43
N LYS A 72 -29.09 7.12 -23.19
CA LYS A 72 -28.92 8.32 -22.35
C LYS A 72 -27.44 8.54 -21.96
N LEU A 73 -26.71 7.46 -21.66
CA LEU A 73 -25.26 7.50 -21.43
C LEU A 73 -24.52 8.00 -22.69
N ILE A 74 -24.78 7.40 -23.85
CA ILE A 74 -24.16 7.78 -25.13
C ILE A 74 -24.48 9.24 -25.49
N TYR A 75 -25.73 9.68 -25.29
CA TYR A 75 -26.14 11.07 -25.49
C TYR A 75 -25.32 12.04 -24.63
N TYR A 76 -25.20 11.78 -23.31
CA TYR A 76 -24.41 12.65 -22.44
C TYR A 76 -22.91 12.62 -22.79
N LEU A 77 -22.35 11.46 -23.15
CA LEU A 77 -20.96 11.32 -23.58
C LEU A 77 -20.65 12.11 -24.87
N ILE A 78 -21.57 12.15 -25.83
CA ILE A 78 -21.42 12.86 -27.11
C ILE A 78 -21.65 14.37 -26.96
N PHE A 79 -22.76 14.78 -26.33
CA PHE A 79 -23.26 16.16 -26.35
C PHE A 79 -22.88 16.97 -25.11
N VAL A 80 -23.03 16.40 -23.91
CA VAL A 80 -22.68 17.10 -22.65
C VAL A 80 -21.17 17.06 -22.38
N ARG A 81 -20.52 15.96 -22.76
CA ARG A 81 -19.08 15.66 -22.60
C ARG A 81 -18.64 15.80 -21.14
N PRO A 82 -19.05 14.88 -20.25
CA PRO A 82 -18.67 14.91 -18.85
C PRO A 82 -17.15 14.78 -18.68
N ASP A 83 -16.64 15.40 -17.62
CA ASP A 83 -15.25 15.27 -17.20
C ASP A 83 -15.02 13.94 -16.45
N VAL A 84 -15.99 13.52 -15.65
CA VAL A 84 -15.97 12.27 -14.87
C VAL A 84 -17.27 11.49 -15.11
N VAL A 85 -17.17 10.19 -15.36
CA VAL A 85 -18.29 9.24 -15.25
C VAL A 85 -18.12 8.46 -13.95
N TYR A 86 -19.09 8.60 -13.05
CA TYR A 86 -19.10 7.97 -11.74
C TYR A 86 -20.10 6.81 -11.71
N ILE A 87 -19.61 5.60 -11.40
CA ILE A 87 -20.37 4.34 -11.54
C ILE A 87 -20.20 3.48 -10.27
N PRO A 88 -21.18 3.44 -9.35
CA PRO A 88 -21.21 2.42 -8.32
C PRO A 88 -21.39 1.03 -8.95
N ILE A 89 -20.48 0.09 -8.65
CA ILE A 89 -20.45 -1.22 -9.31
C ILE A 89 -21.10 -2.32 -8.47
N SER A 90 -21.86 -3.17 -9.17
CA SER A 90 -22.58 -4.29 -8.56
C SER A 90 -21.70 -5.53 -8.33
N GLN A 91 -22.12 -6.40 -7.41
CA GLN A 91 -21.48 -7.70 -7.10
C GLN A 91 -22.41 -8.86 -7.51
N ASN A 92 -23.04 -8.74 -8.68
CA ASN A 92 -24.01 -9.70 -9.22
C ASN A 92 -23.83 -9.80 -10.74
N HIS A 93 -23.90 -11.00 -11.30
CA HIS A 93 -23.58 -11.27 -12.72
C HIS A 93 -24.36 -10.42 -13.74
N TRP A 94 -25.66 -10.17 -13.54
CA TRP A 94 -26.43 -9.38 -14.50
C TRP A 94 -26.27 -7.88 -14.30
N ALA A 95 -26.27 -7.43 -13.04
CA ALA A 95 -26.08 -6.02 -12.72
C ALA A 95 -24.66 -5.54 -13.09
N TYR A 96 -23.61 -6.31 -12.76
CA TYR A 96 -22.25 -5.96 -13.16
C TYR A 96 -22.03 -6.07 -14.67
N PHE A 97 -22.74 -6.95 -15.39
CA PHE A 97 -22.63 -7.00 -16.85
C PHE A 97 -23.08 -5.67 -17.48
N ARG A 98 -24.22 -5.12 -17.01
CA ARG A 98 -24.69 -3.78 -17.36
C ARG A 98 -23.67 -2.70 -16.95
N ASP A 99 -23.20 -2.71 -15.72
CA ASP A 99 -22.27 -1.69 -15.20
C ASP A 99 -20.94 -1.70 -15.98
N GLY A 100 -20.46 -2.89 -16.36
CA GLY A 100 -19.31 -3.11 -17.24
C GLY A 100 -19.51 -2.59 -18.66
N LEU A 101 -20.70 -2.75 -19.25
CA LEU A 101 -21.02 -2.14 -20.55
C LEU A 101 -20.96 -0.61 -20.47
N PHE A 102 -21.44 0.00 -19.37
CA PHE A 102 -21.31 1.44 -19.15
C PHE A 102 -19.84 1.88 -19.03
N ILE A 103 -18.98 1.11 -18.36
CA ILE A 103 -17.52 1.35 -18.30
C ILE A 103 -16.90 1.28 -19.70
N LEU A 104 -17.17 0.21 -20.47
CA LEU A 104 -16.58 0.02 -21.80
C LEU A 104 -16.97 1.15 -22.77
N ILE A 105 -18.26 1.52 -22.81
CA ILE A 105 -18.76 2.60 -23.66
C ILE A 105 -18.15 3.95 -23.24
N SER A 106 -18.13 4.25 -21.93
CA SER A 106 -17.52 5.49 -21.42
C SER A 106 -16.03 5.59 -21.80
N SER A 107 -15.31 4.47 -21.83
CA SER A 107 -13.86 4.43 -22.12
C SER A 107 -13.46 4.71 -23.57
N VAL A 108 -14.44 4.91 -24.46
CA VAL A 108 -14.23 5.39 -25.83
C VAL A 108 -14.15 6.93 -25.88
N PHE A 109 -14.61 7.62 -24.82
CA PHE A 109 -14.66 9.07 -24.71
C PHE A 109 -13.56 9.60 -23.78
N LYS A 110 -13.36 10.93 -23.76
CA LYS A 110 -12.31 11.60 -22.97
C LYS A 110 -12.63 11.76 -21.47
N ALA A 111 -13.72 11.15 -20.99
CA ALA A 111 -14.18 11.29 -19.60
C ALA A 111 -13.42 10.32 -18.69
N LYS A 112 -13.04 10.76 -17.49
CA LYS A 112 -12.39 9.92 -16.48
C LYS A 112 -13.39 8.96 -15.84
N ILE A 113 -13.07 7.67 -15.75
CA ILE A 113 -13.98 6.66 -15.16
C ILE A 113 -13.64 6.42 -13.69
N LEU A 114 -14.60 6.71 -12.81
CA LEU A 114 -14.50 6.55 -11.36
C LEU A 114 -15.53 5.53 -10.87
N ILE A 115 -15.08 4.34 -10.46
CA ILE A 115 -15.97 3.31 -9.90
C ILE A 115 -16.08 3.44 -8.38
N HIS A 116 -17.17 2.97 -7.77
CA HIS A 116 -17.29 2.85 -6.30
C HIS A 116 -17.88 1.50 -5.91
N LEU A 117 -17.19 0.78 -5.01
CA LEU A 117 -17.67 -0.45 -4.41
C LEU A 117 -18.19 -0.22 -2.98
N HIS A 118 -19.52 -0.29 -2.80
CA HIS A 118 -20.16 -0.22 -1.46
C HIS A 118 -20.14 -1.58 -0.71
N GLY A 119 -19.12 -2.41 -0.92
CA GLY A 119 -19.05 -3.78 -0.43
C GLY A 119 -17.61 -4.33 -0.41
N SER A 120 -17.49 -5.60 -0.06
CA SER A 120 -16.21 -6.28 0.21
C SER A 120 -16.02 -7.60 -0.54
N TYR A 121 -17.03 -8.03 -1.33
CA TYR A 121 -17.09 -9.35 -1.95
C TYR A 121 -16.70 -9.36 -3.43
N PHE A 122 -16.34 -8.21 -4.02
CA PHE A 122 -16.09 -8.11 -5.46
C PHE A 122 -14.95 -9.01 -5.97
N LEU A 123 -13.87 -9.18 -5.19
CA LEU A 123 -12.80 -10.12 -5.57
C LEU A 123 -13.29 -11.58 -5.54
N LYS A 124 -14.06 -11.96 -4.52
CA LYS A 124 -14.68 -13.29 -4.43
C LYS A 124 -15.69 -13.52 -5.58
N PHE A 125 -16.50 -12.52 -5.91
CA PHE A 125 -17.40 -12.53 -7.07
C PHE A 125 -16.65 -12.72 -8.40
N TYR A 126 -15.47 -12.10 -8.55
CA TYR A 126 -14.57 -12.38 -9.68
C TYR A 126 -14.06 -13.83 -9.66
N GLU A 127 -13.63 -14.36 -8.51
CA GLU A 127 -13.10 -15.72 -8.40
C GLU A 127 -14.15 -16.81 -8.67
N GLU A 128 -15.38 -16.61 -8.19
CA GLU A 128 -16.53 -17.50 -8.45
C GLU A 128 -17.15 -17.32 -9.85
N SER A 129 -16.79 -16.26 -10.58
CA SER A 129 -17.24 -16.03 -11.96
C SER A 129 -16.60 -17.02 -12.95
N SER A 130 -17.33 -17.38 -14.01
CA SER A 130 -16.79 -18.20 -15.10
C SER A 130 -15.61 -17.51 -15.82
N TRP A 131 -14.71 -18.28 -16.43
CA TRP A 131 -13.49 -17.71 -17.04
C TRP A 131 -13.75 -16.65 -18.12
N LEU A 132 -14.83 -16.79 -18.90
CA LEU A 132 -15.28 -15.77 -19.87
C LEU A 132 -15.71 -14.48 -19.16
N TYR A 133 -16.47 -14.61 -18.08
CA TYR A 133 -16.94 -13.48 -17.29
C TYR A 133 -15.78 -12.80 -16.52
N GLN A 134 -14.80 -13.58 -16.04
CA GLN A 134 -13.53 -13.06 -15.54
C GLN A 134 -12.77 -12.24 -16.61
N LYS A 135 -12.80 -12.65 -17.89
CA LYS A 135 -12.22 -11.84 -18.98
C LYS A 135 -13.00 -10.56 -19.25
N PHE A 136 -14.32 -10.56 -19.07
CA PHE A 136 -15.13 -9.34 -19.11
C PHE A 136 -14.81 -8.39 -17.95
N ILE A 137 -14.66 -8.90 -16.72
CA ILE A 137 -14.20 -8.11 -15.57
C ILE A 137 -12.77 -7.58 -15.82
N ASP A 138 -11.85 -8.40 -16.31
CA ASP A 138 -10.48 -7.98 -16.67
C ASP A 138 -10.44 -6.90 -17.76
N LEU A 139 -11.39 -6.90 -18.70
CA LEU A 139 -11.47 -5.91 -19.79
C LEU A 139 -12.07 -4.58 -19.29
N THR A 140 -13.11 -4.65 -18.47
CA THR A 140 -13.80 -3.48 -17.88
C THR A 140 -12.90 -2.76 -16.87
N MET A 141 -12.34 -3.47 -15.89
CA MET A 141 -11.52 -2.85 -14.83
C MET A 141 -10.24 -2.20 -15.35
N LYS A 142 -9.65 -2.70 -16.46
CA LYS A 142 -8.49 -2.07 -17.13
C LYS A 142 -8.80 -0.77 -17.86
N ARG A 143 -10.08 -0.36 -17.93
CA ARG A 143 -10.52 0.91 -18.53
C ARG A 143 -10.88 1.97 -17.48
N VAL A 144 -10.76 1.64 -16.19
CA VAL A 144 -11.08 2.54 -15.08
C VAL A 144 -9.88 3.45 -14.77
N ASP A 145 -10.14 4.72 -14.49
CA ASP A 145 -9.09 5.68 -14.10
C ASP A 145 -8.86 5.70 -12.58
N GLY A 146 -9.89 5.41 -11.78
CA GLY A 146 -9.78 5.24 -10.34
C GLY A 146 -10.97 4.50 -9.73
N ALA A 147 -10.77 3.92 -8.55
CA ALA A 147 -11.78 3.21 -7.77
C ALA A 147 -11.93 3.80 -6.38
N ILE A 148 -13.14 3.73 -5.83
CA ILE A 148 -13.45 4.11 -4.46
C ILE A 148 -13.84 2.86 -3.66
N VAL A 149 -13.30 2.75 -2.46
CA VAL A 149 -13.63 1.74 -1.44
C VAL A 149 -13.94 2.40 -0.09
N LEU A 150 -14.65 1.69 0.79
CA LEU A 150 -15.18 2.23 2.04
C LEU A 150 -14.14 2.39 3.18
N GLY A 151 -12.94 1.80 3.04
CA GLY A 151 -11.86 1.84 4.03
C GLY A 151 -10.55 1.28 3.45
N GLU A 152 -9.44 1.51 4.14
CA GLU A 152 -8.09 1.13 3.71
C GLU A 152 -7.94 -0.39 3.53
N LYS A 153 -8.55 -1.21 4.40
CA LYS A 153 -8.55 -2.68 4.31
C LYS A 153 -9.18 -3.23 3.02
N LEU A 154 -9.93 -2.44 2.26
CA LEU A 154 -10.60 -2.91 1.03
C LEU A 154 -9.83 -2.59 -0.25
N LYS A 155 -8.68 -1.89 -0.21
CA LYS A 155 -7.95 -1.50 -1.42
C LYS A 155 -7.49 -2.70 -2.26
N TYR A 156 -7.06 -3.79 -1.63
CA TYR A 156 -6.57 -5.01 -2.30
C TYR A 156 -7.52 -5.57 -3.36
N ILE A 157 -8.83 -5.32 -3.22
CA ILE A 157 -9.87 -5.75 -4.16
C ILE A 157 -9.59 -5.22 -5.58
N PHE A 158 -8.99 -4.02 -5.72
CA PHE A 158 -8.71 -3.40 -7.01
C PHE A 158 -7.23 -3.36 -7.40
N GLU A 159 -6.30 -3.74 -6.51
CA GLU A 159 -4.85 -3.72 -6.77
C GLU A 159 -4.42 -4.67 -7.91
N LYS A 160 -5.27 -5.63 -8.29
CA LYS A 160 -5.11 -6.47 -9.49
C LYS A 160 -5.21 -5.68 -10.81
N TRP A 161 -5.89 -4.54 -10.82
CA TRP A 161 -6.22 -3.77 -12.03
C TRP A 161 -5.79 -2.30 -11.97
N LEU A 162 -5.69 -1.71 -10.77
CA LEU A 162 -5.32 -0.32 -10.53
C LEU A 162 -4.13 -0.24 -9.58
N SER A 163 -3.27 0.77 -9.75
CA SER A 163 -2.24 1.10 -8.77
C SER A 163 -2.87 1.74 -7.53
N THR A 164 -2.29 1.53 -6.34
CA THR A 164 -2.89 1.92 -5.04
C THR A 164 -3.10 3.44 -4.91
N ASP A 165 -2.39 4.27 -5.67
CA ASP A 165 -2.61 5.73 -5.77
C ASP A 165 -3.89 6.13 -6.52
N LYS A 166 -4.51 5.19 -7.23
CA LYS A 166 -5.81 5.32 -7.92
C LYS A 166 -6.97 4.64 -7.18
N ILE A 167 -6.71 4.08 -5.99
CA ILE A 167 -7.71 3.42 -5.15
C ILE A 167 -7.95 4.29 -3.91
N PHE A 168 -9.00 5.08 -3.97
CA PHE A 168 -9.36 6.08 -2.97
C PHE A 168 -10.22 5.48 -1.86
N VAL A 169 -10.03 5.96 -0.63
CA VAL A 169 -10.92 5.65 0.50
C VAL A 169 -11.95 6.75 0.64
N LEU A 170 -13.22 6.38 0.68
CA LEU A 170 -14.33 7.27 0.98
C LEU A 170 -15.40 6.48 1.75
N PRO A 171 -15.45 6.59 3.08
CA PRO A 171 -16.44 5.91 3.89
C PRO A 171 -17.88 6.34 3.52
N ASN A 172 -18.84 5.47 3.84
CA ASN A 172 -20.25 5.85 3.81
C ASN A 172 -20.53 7.01 4.79
N PHE A 173 -21.57 7.79 4.51
CA PHE A 173 -22.03 8.88 5.36
C PHE A 173 -23.44 8.64 5.88
N ILE A 174 -23.81 9.35 6.94
CA ILE A 174 -25.20 9.52 7.37
C ILE A 174 -25.58 11.00 7.30
N GLU A 175 -26.78 11.27 6.82
CA GLU A 175 -27.42 12.59 6.83
C GLU A 175 -28.35 12.66 8.04
N TRP A 176 -27.79 13.10 9.18
CA TRP A 176 -28.50 13.29 10.45
C TRP A 176 -28.02 14.59 11.12
N GLU A 177 -28.92 15.35 11.73
CA GLU A 177 -28.58 16.60 12.42
C GLU A 177 -27.78 16.33 13.70
N PHE A 178 -26.48 16.61 13.66
CA PHE A 178 -25.61 16.58 14.82
C PHE A 178 -26.06 17.61 15.86
N ASN A 179 -26.46 17.14 17.05
CA ASN A 179 -26.95 17.98 18.13
C ASN A 179 -26.58 17.34 19.48
N GLU A 180 -25.52 17.85 20.12
CA GLU A 180 -24.97 17.28 21.36
C GLU A 180 -25.95 17.40 22.54
N ASP A 181 -26.73 18.49 22.59
CA ASP A 181 -27.69 18.77 23.66
C ASP A 181 -28.85 17.75 23.68
N LYS A 182 -29.36 17.37 22.51
CA LYS A 182 -30.41 16.35 22.34
C LYS A 182 -29.93 14.92 22.63
N ILE A 183 -28.62 14.67 22.68
CA ILE A 183 -28.06 13.34 23.02
C ILE A 183 -27.89 13.17 24.54
N ARG A 184 -27.90 14.28 25.31
CA ARG A 184 -27.76 14.24 26.77
C ARG A 184 -29.09 14.20 27.53
N SER A 185 -30.20 14.61 26.93
CA SER A 185 -31.43 14.97 27.65
C SER A 185 -32.44 13.83 27.91
N THR A 186 -32.25 12.62 27.37
CA THR A 186 -33.24 11.52 27.47
C THR A 186 -32.72 10.24 28.14
N LYS A 187 -32.07 10.34 29.29
CA LYS A 187 -31.77 9.18 30.15
C LYS A 187 -32.95 8.83 31.06
N ASN A 188 -34.04 8.35 30.45
CA ASN A 188 -35.20 7.86 31.18
C ASN A 188 -34.89 6.57 31.93
N ASP A 189 -35.24 6.52 33.22
CA ASP A 189 -35.11 5.39 34.16
C ASP A 189 -33.72 4.75 34.22
N GLU A 190 -32.96 5.06 35.27
CA GLU A 190 -31.61 4.52 35.49
C GLU A 190 -31.58 2.99 35.76
N SER A 191 -32.74 2.35 35.97
CA SER A 191 -32.82 0.95 36.42
C SER A 191 -32.76 -0.12 35.32
N VAL A 192 -32.86 0.24 34.03
CA VAL A 192 -32.90 -0.72 32.90
C VAL A 192 -31.99 -0.30 31.74
N VAL A 193 -31.10 -1.19 31.30
CA VAL A 193 -30.21 -0.99 30.15
C VAL A 193 -30.91 -1.40 28.84
N ARG A 194 -30.87 -0.54 27.81
CA ARG A 194 -31.54 -0.77 26.52
C ARG A 194 -30.55 -1.21 25.44
N ILE A 195 -30.62 -2.47 25.04
CA ILE A 195 -29.80 -3.04 23.95
C ILE A 195 -30.63 -2.99 22.66
N THR A 196 -30.04 -2.61 21.53
CA THR A 196 -30.75 -2.59 20.23
C THR A 196 -29.97 -3.31 19.13
N TYR A 197 -30.68 -4.14 18.37
CA TYR A 197 -30.29 -4.63 17.05
C TYR A 197 -31.18 -3.97 15.99
N LEU A 198 -30.57 -3.49 14.91
CA LEU A 198 -31.27 -2.88 13.77
C LEU A 198 -30.73 -3.42 12.45
N GLY A 199 -31.62 -3.92 11.60
CA GLY A 199 -31.31 -4.34 10.23
C GLY A 199 -32.11 -5.57 9.81
N ASN A 200 -31.97 -6.00 8.55
CA ASN A 200 -32.67 -7.20 8.07
C ASN A 200 -32.35 -8.40 8.98
N LEU A 201 -33.40 -9.11 9.40
CA LEU A 201 -33.30 -10.29 10.23
C LEU A 201 -32.90 -11.45 9.31
N ARG A 202 -31.59 -11.65 9.23
CA ARG A 202 -30.87 -12.64 8.43
C ARG A 202 -29.84 -13.31 9.32
N GLU A 203 -29.67 -14.62 9.17
CA GLU A 203 -28.68 -15.37 9.97
C GLU A 203 -27.26 -14.85 9.70
N SER A 204 -26.96 -14.52 8.45
CA SER A 204 -25.72 -13.85 8.03
C SER A 204 -25.53 -12.41 8.53
N LYS A 205 -26.54 -11.84 9.19
CA LYS A 205 -26.44 -10.56 9.93
C LYS A 205 -26.31 -10.78 11.46
N GLY A 206 -26.24 -12.03 11.90
CA GLY A 206 -25.89 -12.40 13.27
C GLY A 206 -27.04 -12.38 14.27
N ILE A 207 -28.30 -12.28 13.83
CA ILE A 207 -29.46 -12.19 14.74
C ILE A 207 -29.55 -13.39 15.70
N PHE A 208 -29.27 -14.62 15.23
CA PHE A 208 -29.27 -15.80 16.10
C PHE A 208 -28.06 -15.87 17.04
N ASP A 209 -26.90 -15.37 16.62
CA ASP A 209 -25.72 -15.26 17.49
C ASP A 209 -26.03 -14.31 18.67
N LEU A 210 -26.70 -13.19 18.40
CA LEU A 210 -27.19 -12.27 19.42
C LEU A 210 -28.21 -12.92 20.35
N LEU A 211 -29.24 -13.59 19.82
CA LEU A 211 -30.30 -14.20 20.64
C LEU A 211 -29.74 -15.27 21.60
N GLU A 212 -28.81 -16.12 21.14
CA GLU A 212 -28.16 -17.10 22.01
C GLU A 212 -27.17 -16.44 22.99
N ALA A 213 -26.47 -15.37 22.60
CA ALA A 213 -25.65 -14.60 23.52
C ALA A 213 -26.50 -13.97 24.65
N ILE A 214 -27.68 -13.42 24.33
CA ILE A 214 -28.61 -12.86 25.32
C ILE A 214 -29.14 -13.91 26.30
N LYS A 215 -29.31 -15.18 25.88
CA LYS A 215 -29.63 -16.30 26.80
C LYS A 215 -28.54 -16.56 27.84
N ILE A 216 -27.27 -16.29 27.51
CA ILE A 216 -26.15 -16.33 28.46
C ILE A 216 -26.18 -15.08 29.36
N VAL A 217 -26.30 -13.88 28.77
CA VAL A 217 -26.34 -12.60 29.50
C VAL A 217 -27.46 -12.61 30.56
N LYS A 218 -28.67 -13.05 30.20
CA LYS A 218 -29.86 -13.16 31.08
C LYS A 218 -29.63 -14.03 32.32
N LYS A 219 -28.69 -14.99 32.25
CA LYS A 219 -28.32 -15.88 33.37
C LYS A 219 -27.11 -15.37 34.17
N SER A 220 -26.39 -14.37 33.65
CA SER A 220 -25.05 -13.98 34.13
C SER A 220 -24.98 -12.56 34.71
N THR A 221 -26.10 -11.84 34.82
CA THR A 221 -26.16 -10.56 35.53
C THR A 221 -27.47 -10.39 36.31
N ARG A 222 -27.44 -9.52 37.32
CA ARG A 222 -28.62 -9.01 38.06
C ARG A 222 -29.09 -7.64 37.54
N THR A 223 -28.30 -6.99 36.68
CA THR A 223 -28.67 -5.72 36.03
C THR A 223 -29.86 -5.97 35.11
N LYS A 224 -30.97 -5.24 35.26
CA LYS A 224 -32.10 -5.34 34.33
C LYS A 224 -31.70 -4.78 32.97
N PHE A 225 -32.08 -5.47 31.91
CA PHE A 225 -31.89 -5.00 30.54
C PHE A 225 -33.03 -5.51 29.65
N ILE A 226 -33.25 -4.81 28.53
CA ILE A 226 -34.17 -5.22 27.45
C ILE A 226 -33.43 -5.19 26.11
N VAL A 227 -33.87 -6.00 25.16
CA VAL A 227 -33.29 -6.13 23.82
C VAL A 227 -34.35 -5.80 22.78
N ASN A 228 -34.20 -4.66 22.13
CA ASN A 228 -35.05 -4.18 21.06
C ASN A 228 -34.53 -4.72 19.72
N ILE A 229 -35.37 -5.39 18.95
CA ILE A 229 -35.02 -6.02 17.68
C ILE A 229 -35.89 -5.41 16.58
N ALA A 230 -35.29 -4.55 15.76
CA ALA A 230 -35.95 -3.89 14.64
C ALA A 230 -35.41 -4.40 13.29
N GLY A 231 -36.29 -4.79 12.39
CA GLY A 231 -35.94 -5.41 11.13
C GLY A 231 -37.03 -6.28 10.53
N LYS A 232 -36.83 -6.66 9.26
CA LYS A 232 -37.70 -7.58 8.52
C LYS A 232 -37.09 -8.97 8.46
N LEU A 233 -37.89 -9.99 8.75
CA LEU A 233 -37.59 -11.40 8.45
C LEU A 233 -37.64 -11.65 6.94
N GLY A 234 -36.81 -12.56 6.45
CA GLY A 234 -36.73 -12.94 5.05
C GLY A 234 -35.74 -14.08 4.83
N ASP A 235 -35.77 -14.66 3.64
CA ASP A 235 -34.82 -15.71 3.23
C ASP A 235 -33.38 -15.18 3.29
N ASP A 236 -32.45 -16.03 3.70
CA ASP A 236 -31.03 -15.71 3.74
C ASP A 236 -30.27 -16.39 2.58
N PRO A 237 -29.92 -15.66 1.50
CA PRO A 237 -29.20 -16.23 0.37
C PRO A 237 -27.73 -16.55 0.67
N VAL A 238 -27.23 -16.26 1.88
CA VAL A 238 -25.87 -16.59 2.32
C VAL A 238 -25.84 -17.91 3.11
N THR A 239 -26.91 -18.28 3.82
CA THR A 239 -27.00 -19.55 4.57
C THR A 239 -27.98 -20.56 3.98
N GLY A 240 -28.86 -20.14 3.06
CA GLY A 240 -29.91 -20.96 2.45
C GLY A 240 -31.18 -21.08 3.29
N LEU A 241 -31.23 -20.44 4.47
CA LEU A 241 -32.37 -20.51 5.39
C LEU A 241 -33.61 -19.82 4.79
N SER A 242 -34.72 -20.55 4.70
CA SER A 242 -35.99 -19.99 4.20
C SER A 242 -36.69 -19.12 5.24
N LEU A 243 -37.54 -18.19 4.77
CA LEU A 243 -38.37 -17.33 5.62
C LEU A 243 -39.16 -18.14 6.68
N ARG A 244 -39.77 -19.27 6.30
CA ARG A 244 -40.58 -20.10 7.20
C ARG A 244 -39.74 -20.70 8.33
N GLU A 245 -38.54 -21.20 8.03
CA GLU A 245 -37.62 -21.72 9.05
C GLU A 245 -37.11 -20.59 9.95
N HIS A 246 -36.90 -19.41 9.37
CA HIS A 246 -36.51 -18.21 10.09
C HIS A 246 -37.58 -17.81 11.11
N GLU A 247 -38.83 -17.66 10.68
CA GLU A 247 -39.98 -17.31 11.53
C GLU A 247 -40.14 -18.28 12.71
N ILE A 248 -40.05 -19.59 12.46
CA ILE A 248 -40.15 -20.62 13.50
C ILE A 248 -39.00 -20.50 14.51
N ARG A 249 -37.75 -20.41 14.03
CA ARG A 249 -36.56 -20.34 14.90
C ARG A 249 -36.52 -19.04 15.70
N PHE A 250 -36.83 -17.91 15.07
CA PHE A 250 -36.89 -16.59 15.71
C PHE A 250 -38.03 -16.52 16.74
N GLY A 251 -39.24 -16.99 16.40
CA GLY A 251 -40.37 -17.06 17.32
C GLY A 251 -40.12 -17.94 18.54
N ASN A 252 -39.35 -19.03 18.40
CA ASN A 252 -38.94 -19.86 19.53
C ASN A 252 -37.95 -19.12 20.47
N TYR A 253 -36.98 -18.38 19.92
CA TYR A 253 -36.08 -17.54 20.74
C TYR A 253 -36.83 -16.44 21.50
N LEU A 254 -37.80 -15.76 20.88
CA LEU A 254 -38.61 -14.75 21.57
C LEU A 254 -39.41 -15.36 22.73
N LYS A 255 -39.99 -16.55 22.55
CA LYS A 255 -40.69 -17.28 23.63
C LYS A 255 -39.76 -17.69 24.78
N GLU A 256 -38.52 -18.09 24.51
CA GLU A 256 -37.53 -18.46 25.53
C GLU A 256 -37.00 -17.21 26.29
N LEU A 257 -36.85 -16.09 25.59
CA LEU A 257 -36.37 -14.83 26.18
C LEU A 257 -37.47 -14.07 26.92
N GLY A 258 -38.73 -14.18 26.51
CA GLY A 258 -39.87 -13.45 27.11
C GLY A 258 -39.65 -11.93 27.08
N ASP A 259 -40.09 -11.24 28.12
CA ASP A 259 -40.08 -9.77 28.30
C ASP A 259 -38.68 -9.11 28.20
N VAL A 260 -37.61 -9.89 28.05
CA VAL A 260 -36.26 -9.41 27.78
C VAL A 260 -36.04 -9.09 26.29
N ALA A 261 -36.83 -9.65 25.36
CA ALA A 261 -36.63 -9.50 23.92
C ALA A 261 -37.88 -8.98 23.18
N ASN A 262 -37.84 -7.70 22.81
CA ASN A 262 -38.92 -6.98 22.14
C ASN A 262 -38.69 -6.96 20.62
N TYR A 263 -39.54 -7.64 19.85
CA TYR A 263 -39.54 -7.54 18.40
C TYR A 263 -40.41 -6.36 17.94
N ILE A 264 -39.79 -5.36 17.32
CA ILE A 264 -40.42 -4.11 16.87
C ILE A 264 -40.93 -4.20 15.43
N GLY A 265 -40.39 -5.12 14.62
CA GLY A 265 -40.74 -5.27 13.20
C GLY A 265 -39.98 -4.33 12.25
N GLU A 266 -40.50 -4.19 11.02
CA GLU A 266 -39.92 -3.38 9.95
C GLU A 266 -40.19 -1.88 10.19
N ILE A 267 -39.18 -1.14 10.64
CA ILE A 267 -39.22 0.33 10.72
C ILE A 267 -39.07 0.90 9.31
N LYS A 268 -40.08 1.64 8.85
CA LYS A 268 -40.13 2.22 7.49
C LYS A 268 -39.64 3.66 7.41
N GLU A 269 -39.84 4.45 8.47
CA GLU A 269 -39.44 5.86 8.49
C GLU A 269 -38.05 6.08 9.09
N GLU A 270 -37.27 6.96 8.45
CA GLU A 270 -35.93 7.31 8.92
C GLU A 270 -35.97 8.02 10.30
N LYS A 271 -37.05 8.77 10.59
CA LYS A 271 -37.27 9.41 11.90
C LYS A 271 -37.31 8.40 13.03
N ASP A 272 -38.19 7.42 12.94
CA ASP A 272 -38.47 6.45 14.01
C ASP A 272 -37.26 5.54 14.26
N LYS A 273 -36.50 5.23 13.20
CA LYS A 273 -35.20 4.56 13.26
C LYS A 273 -34.21 5.33 14.16
N PHE A 274 -34.09 6.64 13.97
CA PHE A 274 -33.26 7.50 14.84
C PHE A 274 -33.87 7.73 16.23
N GLU A 275 -35.19 7.61 16.40
CA GLU A 275 -35.85 7.68 17.71
C GLU A 275 -35.56 6.45 18.56
N LEU A 276 -35.58 5.24 17.96
CA LEU A 276 -35.12 4.00 18.59
C LEU A 276 -33.64 4.08 18.99
N LEU A 277 -32.77 4.55 18.09
CA LEU A 277 -31.32 4.64 18.35
C LEU A 277 -30.94 5.68 19.41
N LYS A 278 -31.69 6.77 19.60
CA LYS A 278 -31.52 7.70 20.74
C LYS A 278 -31.89 7.07 22.08
N ASN A 279 -32.82 6.11 22.08
CA ASN A 279 -33.26 5.39 23.27
C ASN A 279 -32.48 4.07 23.47
N THR A 280 -31.24 3.99 22.97
CA THR A 280 -30.38 2.80 23.02
C THR A 280 -29.13 3.06 23.89
N ASP A 281 -28.88 2.22 24.89
CA ASP A 281 -27.66 2.23 25.72
C ASP A 281 -26.51 1.44 25.07
N ILE A 282 -26.81 0.40 24.28
CA ILE A 282 -25.83 -0.48 23.61
C ILE A 282 -26.37 -0.88 22.24
N PHE A 283 -25.65 -0.57 21.17
CA PHE A 283 -26.00 -1.07 19.83
C PHE A 283 -25.22 -2.36 19.52
N VAL A 284 -25.88 -3.39 19.02
CA VAL A 284 -25.26 -4.71 18.78
C VAL A 284 -25.60 -5.24 17.39
N PHE A 285 -24.57 -5.46 16.57
CA PHE A 285 -24.72 -5.89 15.18
C PHE A 285 -23.59 -6.87 14.78
N PRO A 286 -23.69 -8.16 15.15
CA PRO A 286 -22.64 -9.17 14.99
C PRO A 286 -22.67 -9.81 13.59
N SER A 287 -22.71 -8.98 12.55
CA SER A 287 -22.89 -9.42 11.15
C SER A 287 -21.71 -10.23 10.61
N TRP A 288 -21.98 -11.15 9.68
CA TRP A 288 -21.01 -12.08 9.11
C TRP A 288 -20.44 -11.62 7.75
N ASN A 289 -21.07 -10.62 7.13
CA ASN A 289 -20.87 -10.20 5.74
C ASN A 289 -21.29 -8.73 5.59
N GLU A 290 -20.33 -7.82 5.45
CA GLU A 290 -20.55 -6.37 5.28
C GLU A 290 -19.46 -5.69 4.44
N GLY A 291 -19.79 -4.53 3.86
CA GLY A 291 -18.83 -3.50 3.48
C GLY A 291 -18.57 -2.57 4.68
N GLN A 292 -19.36 -1.51 4.79
CA GLN A 292 -19.46 -0.67 5.98
C GLN A 292 -20.96 -0.49 6.34
N PRO A 293 -21.46 -1.04 7.45
CA PRO A 293 -22.88 -0.99 7.78
C PRO A 293 -23.36 0.43 8.10
N LEU A 294 -24.37 0.91 7.36
CA LEU A 294 -25.01 2.20 7.66
C LEU A 294 -25.59 2.22 9.08
N VAL A 295 -26.19 1.13 9.54
CA VAL A 295 -26.78 1.03 10.90
C VAL A 295 -25.77 1.22 12.03
N ILE A 296 -24.48 0.89 11.82
CA ILE A 296 -23.41 1.19 12.78
C ILE A 296 -23.14 2.70 12.82
N LEU A 297 -23.07 3.35 11.65
CA LEU A 297 -22.88 4.80 11.55
C LEU A 297 -24.06 5.57 12.13
N GLU A 298 -25.29 5.08 11.92
CA GLU A 298 -26.53 5.63 12.49
C GLU A 298 -26.50 5.53 14.02
N ALA A 299 -26.17 4.37 14.58
CA ALA A 299 -26.01 4.19 16.02
C ALA A 299 -24.90 5.08 16.60
N MET A 300 -23.75 5.19 15.91
CA MET A 300 -22.66 6.10 16.31
C MET A 300 -23.09 7.57 16.29
N SER A 301 -23.92 7.99 15.33
CA SER A 301 -24.48 9.35 15.26
C SER A 301 -25.46 9.68 16.40
N CYS A 302 -26.07 8.66 17.02
CA CYS A 302 -26.85 8.79 18.25
C CYS A 302 -25.99 8.66 19.53
N GLY A 303 -24.67 8.49 19.42
CA GLY A 303 -23.79 8.30 20.57
C GLY A 303 -23.89 6.93 21.22
N CYS A 304 -24.30 5.88 20.49
CA CYS A 304 -24.29 4.51 21.01
C CYS A 304 -22.86 3.94 21.08
N PRO A 305 -22.49 3.22 22.15
CA PRO A 305 -21.38 2.28 22.11
C PRO A 305 -21.79 1.06 21.26
N VAL A 306 -20.88 0.55 20.43
CA VAL A 306 -21.19 -0.50 19.45
C VAL A 306 -20.51 -1.83 19.81
N ILE A 307 -21.23 -2.95 19.72
CA ILE A 307 -20.66 -4.30 19.70
C ILE A 307 -20.85 -4.90 18.30
N SER A 308 -19.77 -5.31 17.64
CA SER A 308 -19.83 -5.84 16.27
C SER A 308 -18.68 -6.80 15.96
N THR A 309 -18.64 -7.35 14.75
CA THR A 309 -17.72 -8.42 14.35
C THR A 309 -16.39 -7.87 13.85
N LYS A 310 -15.28 -8.45 14.33
CA LYS A 310 -13.92 -8.17 13.86
C LYS A 310 -13.68 -8.75 12.46
N ASP A 311 -12.83 -8.10 11.65
CA ASP A 311 -12.41 -8.54 10.32
C ASP A 311 -13.55 -8.83 9.33
N VAL A 312 -14.70 -8.16 9.48
CA VAL A 312 -15.81 -8.16 8.52
C VAL A 312 -15.90 -6.79 7.85
N GLY A 313 -15.56 -6.73 6.57
CA GLY A 313 -15.55 -5.48 5.80
C GLY A 313 -14.57 -4.46 6.37
N VAL A 314 -15.08 -3.28 6.73
CA VAL A 314 -14.34 -2.21 7.42
C VAL A 314 -14.98 -1.85 8.77
N ILE A 315 -15.67 -2.81 9.40
CA ILE A 315 -16.26 -2.63 10.74
C ILE A 315 -15.20 -2.22 11.76
N ASP A 316 -13.99 -2.77 11.68
CA ASP A 316 -12.89 -2.48 12.62
C ASP A 316 -12.03 -1.25 12.27
N GLU A 317 -12.22 -0.66 11.08
CA GLU A 317 -11.86 0.75 10.83
C GLU A 317 -12.95 1.70 11.34
N THR A 318 -14.19 1.24 11.51
CA THR A 318 -15.34 2.07 11.92
C THR A 318 -15.49 2.13 13.43
N VAL A 319 -15.44 0.97 14.09
CA VAL A 319 -15.53 0.74 15.53
C VAL A 319 -14.15 0.32 16.03
N ILE A 320 -13.52 1.20 16.80
CA ILE A 320 -12.20 0.94 17.39
C ILE A 320 -12.41 0.19 18.72
N ASP A 321 -11.95 -1.05 18.76
CA ASP A 321 -12.07 -1.94 19.93
C ASP A 321 -11.48 -1.31 21.19
N GLY A 322 -12.24 -1.35 22.28
CA GLY A 322 -11.84 -0.76 23.55
C GLY A 322 -11.91 0.78 23.61
N VAL A 323 -12.34 1.46 22.55
CA VAL A 323 -12.39 2.94 22.46
C VAL A 323 -13.81 3.47 22.24
N ASN A 324 -14.52 3.00 21.21
CA ASN A 324 -15.92 3.38 20.96
C ASN A 324 -16.87 2.17 20.85
N GLY A 325 -16.36 0.99 21.14
CA GLY A 325 -17.09 -0.26 21.06
C GLY A 325 -16.26 -1.46 21.47
N LEU A 326 -16.82 -2.65 21.26
CA LEU A 326 -16.14 -3.93 21.46
C LEU A 326 -16.25 -4.76 20.18
N LEU A 327 -15.14 -5.37 19.76
CA LEU A 327 -15.10 -6.27 18.61
C LEU A 327 -15.02 -7.73 19.04
N VAL A 328 -15.82 -8.57 18.39
CA VAL A 328 -15.88 -10.01 18.69
C VAL A 328 -15.56 -10.86 17.46
N GLU A 329 -15.01 -12.05 17.67
CA GLU A 329 -14.77 -12.98 16.57
C GLU A 329 -16.09 -13.53 16.02
N LYS A 330 -16.15 -13.71 14.70
CA LYS A 330 -17.34 -14.14 13.97
C LYS A 330 -17.90 -15.46 14.51
N ARG A 331 -19.20 -15.46 14.87
CA ARG A 331 -19.93 -16.58 15.49
C ARG A 331 -19.43 -17.01 16.88
N ASN A 332 -18.60 -16.21 17.55
CA ASN A 332 -18.18 -16.47 18.94
C ASN A 332 -19.25 -15.98 19.94
N ILE A 333 -20.29 -16.79 20.13
CA ILE A 333 -21.45 -16.48 20.98
C ILE A 333 -21.03 -16.15 22.43
N ARG A 334 -19.98 -16.80 22.97
CA ARG A 334 -19.47 -16.49 24.32
C ARG A 334 -18.85 -15.10 24.37
N GLN A 335 -17.92 -14.78 23.48
CA GLN A 335 -17.28 -13.46 23.42
C GLN A 335 -18.30 -12.33 23.16
N LEU A 336 -19.36 -12.61 22.40
CA LEU A 336 -20.50 -11.70 22.23
C LEU A 336 -21.27 -11.48 23.53
N ALA A 337 -21.57 -12.55 24.28
CA ALA A 337 -22.18 -12.45 25.61
C ALA A 337 -21.29 -11.71 26.62
N ASP A 338 -19.98 -11.98 26.62
CA ASP A 338 -19.00 -11.33 27.50
C ASP A 338 -18.88 -9.83 27.19
N ALA A 339 -18.88 -9.44 25.90
CA ALA A 339 -18.88 -8.05 25.47
C ALA A 339 -20.18 -7.32 25.88
N ILE A 340 -21.34 -7.99 25.75
CA ILE A 340 -22.62 -7.46 26.20
C ILE A 340 -22.62 -7.29 27.73
N LEU A 341 -22.22 -8.32 28.49
CA LEU A 341 -22.11 -8.25 29.95
C LEU A 341 -21.20 -7.13 30.43
N LYS A 342 -20.04 -6.93 29.77
CA LYS A 342 -19.08 -5.88 30.08
C LYS A 342 -19.68 -4.48 29.93
N LEU A 343 -20.49 -4.23 28.90
CA LEU A 343 -21.18 -2.93 28.73
C LEU A 343 -22.47 -2.82 29.57
N VAL A 344 -23.25 -3.89 29.74
CA VAL A 344 -24.45 -3.87 30.60
C VAL A 344 -24.07 -3.53 32.05
N ASN A 345 -23.01 -4.13 32.57
CA ASN A 345 -22.58 -3.98 33.96
C ASN A 345 -21.68 -2.75 34.23
N ASN A 346 -21.25 -1.99 33.21
CA ASN A 346 -20.39 -0.83 33.39
C ASN A 346 -20.97 0.43 32.71
N ARG A 347 -21.59 1.30 33.51
CA ARG A 347 -22.24 2.54 33.06
C ARG A 347 -21.25 3.52 32.42
N ASP A 348 -20.10 3.73 33.05
CA ASP A 348 -19.13 4.74 32.63
C ASP A 348 -18.44 4.34 31.33
N LEU A 349 -18.21 3.05 31.12
CA LEU A 349 -17.71 2.50 29.87
C LEU A 349 -18.71 2.70 28.72
N ARG A 350 -20.02 2.51 28.95
CA ARG A 350 -21.05 2.84 27.94
C ARG A 350 -21.00 4.32 27.56
N ILE A 351 -20.93 5.21 28.55
CA ILE A 351 -20.91 6.66 28.34
C ILE A 351 -19.64 7.08 27.58
N SER A 352 -18.47 6.59 28.00
CA SER A 352 -17.18 6.87 27.36
C SER A 352 -17.17 6.41 25.90
N PHE A 353 -17.56 5.15 25.65
CA PHE A 353 -17.59 4.60 24.30
C PHE A 353 -18.62 5.30 23.40
N GLY A 354 -19.79 5.65 23.95
CA GLY A 354 -20.82 6.41 23.25
C GLY A 354 -20.37 7.81 22.83
N MET A 355 -19.69 8.54 23.73
CA MET A 355 -19.08 9.83 23.41
C MET A 355 -17.98 9.71 22.34
N ASN A 356 -17.15 8.67 22.41
CA ASN A 356 -16.12 8.41 21.40
C ASN A 356 -16.74 8.03 20.04
N SER A 357 -17.87 7.31 20.03
CA SER A 357 -18.65 7.01 18.81
C SER A 357 -19.18 8.28 18.15
N LEU A 358 -19.78 9.18 18.95
CA LEU A 358 -20.33 10.45 18.47
C LEU A 358 -19.23 11.36 17.89
N LYS A 359 -18.10 11.49 18.59
CA LYS A 359 -16.93 12.23 18.12
C LYS A 359 -16.41 11.67 16.79
N ARG A 360 -16.20 10.35 16.73
CA ARG A 360 -15.72 9.66 15.52
C ARG A 360 -16.70 9.81 14.35
N PHE A 361 -18.00 9.80 14.62
CA PHE A 361 -19.03 10.09 13.62
C PHE A 361 -18.88 11.50 13.04
N GLY A 362 -18.78 12.52 13.89
CA GLY A 362 -18.60 13.92 13.46
C GLY A 362 -17.34 14.15 12.62
N GLU A 363 -16.23 13.51 12.99
CA GLU A 363 -14.93 13.62 12.31
C GLU A 363 -14.89 12.98 10.91
N PHE A 364 -15.59 11.84 10.70
CA PHE A 364 -15.37 10.99 9.51
C PHE A 364 -16.63 10.67 8.67
N TYR A 365 -17.83 10.64 9.25
CA TYR A 365 -19.01 9.99 8.65
C TYR A 365 -20.21 10.94 8.42
N THR A 366 -20.00 12.24 8.53
CA THR A 366 -20.99 13.28 8.14
C THR A 366 -21.05 13.46 6.62
N ILE A 367 -22.22 13.84 6.09
CA ILE A 367 -22.39 14.05 4.64
C ILE A 367 -21.54 15.22 4.13
N GLU A 368 -21.34 16.28 4.91
CA GLU A 368 -20.45 17.40 4.61
C GLU A 368 -18.98 16.95 4.47
N ARG A 369 -18.51 16.08 5.38
CA ARG A 369 -17.16 15.50 5.31
C ARG A 369 -16.98 14.64 4.07
N HIS A 370 -17.98 13.81 3.76
CA HIS A 370 -17.98 12.94 2.60
C HIS A 370 -17.98 13.73 1.28
N ILE A 371 -18.80 14.78 1.13
CA ILE A 371 -18.80 15.64 -0.06
C ILE A 371 -17.44 16.33 -0.25
N TYR A 372 -16.82 16.82 0.81
CA TYR A 372 -15.49 17.43 0.79
C TYR A 372 -14.39 16.45 0.33
N GLU A 373 -14.36 15.22 0.85
CA GLU A 373 -13.38 14.21 0.41
C GLU A 373 -13.71 13.66 -1.01
N PHE A 374 -14.98 13.53 -1.40
CA PHE A 374 -15.37 13.20 -2.79
C PHE A 374 -14.90 14.28 -3.77
N ARG A 375 -15.09 15.56 -3.45
CA ARG A 375 -14.59 16.69 -4.26
C ARG A 375 -13.06 16.69 -4.40
N LYS A 376 -12.31 16.25 -3.38
CA LYS A 376 -10.85 16.01 -3.50
C LYS A 376 -10.52 14.88 -4.47
N ILE A 377 -11.23 13.75 -4.40
CA ILE A 377 -11.02 12.61 -5.29
C ILE A 377 -11.20 13.05 -6.75
N LEU A 378 -12.23 13.84 -7.05
CA LEU A 378 -12.44 14.41 -8.40
C LEU A 378 -11.28 15.29 -8.86
N ILE A 379 -10.75 16.19 -8.01
CA ILE A 379 -9.58 17.02 -8.33
C ILE A 379 -8.36 16.14 -8.64
N VAL A 380 -8.08 15.14 -7.81
CA VAL A 380 -6.93 14.23 -7.99
C VAL A 380 -7.07 13.41 -9.27
N LEU A 381 -8.27 12.90 -9.57
CA LEU A 381 -8.54 12.11 -10.77
C LEU A 381 -8.41 12.93 -12.07
N LEU A 382 -8.88 14.18 -12.08
CA LEU A 382 -8.89 15.04 -13.27
C LEU A 382 -7.57 15.77 -13.51
N PHE A 383 -6.90 16.18 -12.43
CA PHE A 383 -5.74 17.07 -12.53
C PHE A 383 -4.44 16.46 -11.99
N GLY A 384 -4.47 15.29 -11.35
CA GLY A 384 -3.33 14.67 -10.66
C GLY A 384 -2.03 14.64 -11.47
N GLU A 385 -2.08 14.34 -12.77
CA GLU A 385 -0.91 14.35 -13.66
C GLU A 385 -0.32 15.75 -13.85
N LYS A 386 -1.15 16.79 -13.98
CA LYS A 386 -0.71 18.20 -14.02
C LYS A 386 -0.27 18.71 -12.65
N LEU A 387 -0.84 18.17 -11.57
CA LEU A 387 -0.53 18.53 -10.19
C LEU A 387 0.75 17.86 -9.66
N ARG A 388 1.16 16.71 -10.21
CA ARG A 388 2.47 16.09 -9.92
C ARG A 388 3.63 17.03 -10.25
N TYR A 389 3.54 17.79 -11.34
CA TYR A 389 4.51 18.84 -11.69
C TYR A 389 4.60 19.99 -10.69
N LEU A 390 3.58 20.18 -9.83
CA LEU A 390 3.53 21.26 -8.84
C LEU A 390 4.05 20.87 -7.45
N LYS A 391 4.30 19.56 -7.18
CA LYS A 391 4.77 18.93 -5.92
C LYS A 391 3.99 19.20 -4.62
N VAL A 392 3.48 20.42 -4.39
CA VAL A 392 2.96 20.92 -3.12
C VAL A 392 1.46 20.66 -2.93
N LEU A 393 0.69 20.55 -4.03
CA LEU A 393 -0.78 20.54 -3.93
C LEU A 393 -1.39 19.34 -3.17
N PRO A 394 -0.82 18.12 -3.16
CA PRO A 394 -1.31 17.02 -2.30
C PRO A 394 -1.27 17.34 -0.79
N VAL A 395 -0.36 18.22 -0.36
CA VAL A 395 -0.28 18.71 1.03
C VAL A 395 -1.24 19.89 1.21
N ALA A 396 -1.26 20.85 0.30
CA ALA A 396 -2.16 22.00 0.36
C ALA A 396 -3.65 21.60 0.38
N ILE A 397 -4.06 20.61 -0.42
CA ILE A 397 -5.44 20.09 -0.46
C ILE A 397 -5.86 19.44 0.87
N LYS A 398 -4.92 18.90 1.66
CA LYS A 398 -5.20 18.41 3.02
C LYS A 398 -5.36 19.53 4.05
N LEU A 399 -4.77 20.71 3.80
CA LEU A 399 -4.70 21.82 4.74
C LEU A 399 -5.72 22.95 4.47
N ILE A 400 -6.31 23.02 3.27
CA ILE A 400 -7.30 24.06 2.93
C ILE A 400 -8.61 23.83 3.70
N PRO A 401 -9.06 24.79 4.55
CA PRO A 401 -10.30 24.67 5.29
C PRO A 401 -11.52 24.60 4.36
N PRO A 402 -12.60 23.86 4.72
CA PRO A 402 -13.78 23.70 3.85
C PRO A 402 -14.37 25.01 3.31
N ARG A 403 -14.32 26.10 4.11
CA ARG A 403 -14.82 27.43 3.73
C ARG A 403 -14.07 28.12 2.58
N ARG A 404 -12.92 27.60 2.13
CA ARG A 404 -12.11 28.12 1.00
C ARG A 404 -11.79 27.05 -0.05
N PHE A 405 -12.53 25.94 -0.04
CA PHE A 405 -12.26 24.84 -0.98
C PHE A 405 -12.76 25.11 -2.40
N ASN A 406 -13.78 25.97 -2.56
CA ASN A 406 -14.36 26.33 -3.86
C ASN A 406 -13.36 27.07 -4.76
N ASP A 407 -12.43 27.81 -4.15
CA ASP A 407 -11.41 28.62 -4.82
C ASP A 407 -10.41 27.75 -5.64
N LEU A 408 -10.33 26.43 -5.35
CA LEU A 408 -9.56 25.46 -6.14
C LEU A 408 -10.23 25.06 -7.45
N PHE A 409 -11.54 25.25 -7.62
CA PHE A 409 -12.25 24.83 -8.83
C PHE A 409 -12.23 25.90 -9.95
N ASP A 410 -11.81 27.13 -9.63
CA ASP A 410 -11.59 28.26 -10.56
C ASP A 410 -10.49 27.97 -11.61
N LEU A 411 -9.71 26.90 -11.42
CA LEU A 411 -8.47 26.55 -12.11
C LEU A 411 -8.49 26.53 -13.65
N ARG A 412 -9.66 26.40 -14.30
CA ARG A 412 -9.74 26.29 -15.77
C ARG A 412 -9.34 27.54 -16.54
N GLY A 413 -9.40 28.72 -15.92
CA GLY A 413 -9.00 30.00 -16.57
C GLY A 413 -7.56 30.44 -16.31
N TYR A 414 -6.78 29.70 -15.51
CA TYR A 414 -5.50 30.18 -14.98
C TYR A 414 -4.31 29.59 -15.71
N THR A 415 -3.49 30.45 -16.31
CA THR A 415 -2.08 30.10 -16.57
C THR A 415 -1.36 29.92 -15.22
N LEU A 416 -0.37 29.02 -15.17
CA LEU A 416 0.38 28.67 -13.95
C LEU A 416 0.84 29.90 -13.14
N LYS A 417 1.27 30.94 -13.87
CA LYS A 417 1.75 32.23 -13.35
C LYS A 417 0.66 33.07 -12.67
N LYS A 418 -0.61 32.95 -13.07
CA LYS A 418 -1.76 33.54 -12.35
C LYS A 418 -2.14 32.71 -11.12
N PHE A 419 -2.11 31.39 -11.20
CA PHE A 419 -2.48 30.50 -10.08
C PHE A 419 -1.57 30.71 -8.85
N ILE A 420 -0.25 30.75 -9.08
CA ILE A 420 0.73 31.12 -8.04
C ILE A 420 0.41 32.50 -7.45
N LYS A 421 0.05 33.48 -8.30
CA LYS A 421 -0.24 34.85 -7.87
C LYS A 421 -1.53 34.97 -7.04
N PHE A 422 -2.54 34.14 -7.30
CA PHE A 422 -3.77 34.07 -6.48
C PHE A 422 -3.47 33.59 -5.06
N LEU A 423 -2.80 32.43 -4.93
CA LEU A 423 -2.37 31.86 -3.65
C LEU A 423 -1.55 32.84 -2.80
N VAL A 424 -0.66 33.60 -3.44
CA VAL A 424 0.25 34.55 -2.78
C VAL A 424 -0.44 35.85 -2.34
N ILE A 425 -1.44 36.34 -3.06
CA ILE A 425 -2.10 37.61 -2.72
C ILE A 425 -3.16 37.44 -1.64
N GLU A 426 -4.12 36.52 -1.83
CA GLU A 426 -5.28 36.41 -0.92
C GLU A 426 -5.06 35.46 0.27
N GLY A 427 -4.04 34.59 0.19
CA GLY A 427 -3.65 33.72 1.30
C GLY A 427 -2.98 34.47 2.47
N ILE A 428 -2.30 35.60 2.19
CA ILE A 428 -1.38 36.25 3.14
C ILE A 428 -1.98 37.55 3.73
N GLY A 429 -2.84 38.25 2.99
CA GLY A 429 -3.51 39.47 3.45
C GLY A 429 -2.53 40.63 3.71
N LEU A 430 -1.65 40.90 2.75
CA LEU A 430 -0.71 42.02 2.79
C LEU A 430 -1.29 43.26 2.07
N SER A 431 -1.33 44.39 2.77
CA SER A 431 -1.44 45.70 2.11
C SER A 431 -0.08 46.06 1.52
N ILE A 432 0.04 46.06 0.19
CA ILE A 432 1.34 46.15 -0.50
C ILE A 432 1.62 47.59 -0.95
N ASN A 433 2.59 48.24 -0.30
CA ASN A 433 3.17 49.48 -0.81
C ASN A 433 4.10 49.18 -2.01
N LYS A 434 3.87 49.84 -3.15
CA LYS A 434 4.24 49.34 -4.49
C LYS A 434 5.74 49.31 -4.83
N ALA A 435 6.60 50.00 -4.08
CA ALA A 435 8.00 50.21 -4.47
C ALA A 435 8.94 49.04 -4.11
N LYS A 436 8.95 48.57 -2.85
CA LYS A 436 10.02 47.70 -2.33
C LYS A 436 9.86 46.20 -2.64
N ASN A 437 8.65 45.71 -2.92
CA ASN A 437 8.39 44.26 -3.00
C ASN A 437 8.54 43.60 -4.39
N LYS A 438 8.92 44.36 -5.44
CA LYS A 438 9.13 43.79 -6.80
C LYS A 438 10.18 42.68 -6.85
N LEU A 439 11.15 42.65 -5.94
CA LEU A 439 12.15 41.58 -5.86
C LEU A 439 11.54 40.27 -5.33
N ILE A 440 10.83 40.33 -4.19
CA ILE A 440 10.19 39.16 -3.58
C ILE A 440 9.10 38.60 -4.51
N GLU A 441 8.28 39.46 -5.12
CA GLU A 441 7.28 39.03 -6.10
C GLU A 441 7.94 38.35 -7.32
N ARG A 442 9.04 38.89 -7.86
CA ARG A 442 9.80 38.26 -8.95
C ARG A 442 10.39 36.90 -8.55
N LYS A 443 10.90 36.76 -7.32
CA LYS A 443 11.51 35.53 -6.82
C LYS A 443 10.46 34.43 -6.58
N ILE A 444 9.31 34.77 -5.99
CA ILE A 444 8.18 33.83 -5.85
C ILE A 444 7.62 33.44 -7.23
N LEU A 445 7.48 34.39 -8.17
CA LEU A 445 7.07 34.11 -9.56
C LEU A 445 8.12 33.31 -10.39
N LYS A 446 9.31 33.07 -9.84
CA LYS A 446 10.33 32.15 -10.37
C LYS A 446 10.38 30.80 -9.61
N GLY A 447 9.62 30.64 -8.52
CA GLY A 447 9.70 29.47 -7.63
C GLY A 447 10.85 29.50 -6.62
N GLU A 448 11.58 30.61 -6.46
CA GLU A 448 12.75 30.67 -5.57
C GLU A 448 12.39 30.63 -4.07
N TYR A 449 11.16 30.98 -3.68
CA TYR A 449 10.68 31.12 -2.29
C TYR A 449 9.20 30.72 -2.17
N LEU A 450 8.81 30.13 -1.03
CA LEU A 450 7.44 29.74 -0.69
C LEU A 450 7.02 30.38 0.66
N VAL A 451 5.82 30.93 0.73
CA VAL A 451 5.20 31.35 2.00
C VAL A 451 4.06 30.38 2.28
N ILE A 452 4.11 29.69 3.42
CA ILE A 452 3.15 28.61 3.74
C ILE A 452 2.01 29.10 4.64
N MET A 453 2.32 29.83 5.72
CA MET A 453 1.31 30.22 6.72
C MET A 453 1.59 31.56 7.38
N LYS A 454 0.50 32.21 7.79
CA LYS A 454 0.43 33.29 8.76
C LYS A 454 -0.54 32.86 9.86
N PHE A 455 -0.11 32.79 11.11
CA PHE A 455 -1.00 32.55 12.25
C PHE A 455 -0.66 33.47 13.42
N LYS A 456 -1.62 33.63 14.34
CA LYS A 456 -1.50 34.50 15.51
C LYS A 456 -1.53 33.64 16.76
N TYR A 457 -0.60 33.85 17.68
CA TYR A 457 -0.58 33.20 18.98
C TYR A 457 -0.33 34.27 20.05
N ASP A 458 -1.29 34.41 20.97
CA ASP A 458 -1.42 35.56 21.87
C ASP A 458 -1.30 36.91 21.11
N LYS A 459 -0.47 37.85 21.58
CA LYS A 459 -0.26 39.17 20.94
C LYS A 459 0.59 39.10 19.67
N ASN A 460 1.31 38.01 19.43
CA ASN A 460 2.33 37.90 18.39
C ASN A 460 1.80 37.28 17.08
N ILE A 461 2.40 37.71 15.95
CA ILE A 461 2.07 37.23 14.61
C ILE A 461 3.27 36.48 14.04
N PHE A 462 3.05 35.23 13.63
CA PHE A 462 4.08 34.33 13.12
C PHE A 462 3.90 34.10 11.62
N PHE A 463 5.02 34.06 10.89
CA PHE A 463 5.08 33.80 9.45
C PHE A 463 5.98 32.59 9.19
N CYS A 464 5.46 31.60 8.45
CA CYS A 464 6.21 30.40 8.07
C CYS A 464 6.63 30.48 6.60
N PHE A 465 7.93 30.55 6.37
CA PHE A 465 8.57 30.53 5.06
C PHE A 465 9.22 29.16 4.81
N THR A 466 9.26 28.71 3.56
CA THR A 466 10.16 27.63 3.15
C THR A 466 10.72 27.89 1.75
N ARG A 467 11.73 27.12 1.38
CA ARG A 467 12.31 27.06 0.04
C ARG A 467 12.21 25.62 -0.45
N ASP A 468 12.41 25.38 -1.75
CA ASP A 468 12.68 24.01 -2.23
C ASP A 468 13.95 23.48 -1.54
N LEU A 469 13.74 22.62 -0.53
CA LEU A 469 14.70 21.77 0.18
C LEU A 469 16.15 22.29 0.26
N GLY A 470 16.37 23.33 1.07
CA GLY A 470 17.70 23.80 1.42
C GLY A 470 17.71 24.59 2.73
N TYR A 471 18.71 24.33 3.59
CA TYR A 471 18.94 25.10 4.80
C TYR A 471 19.32 26.55 4.45
N PHE A 472 18.87 27.50 5.27
CA PHE A 472 19.38 28.88 5.24
C PHE A 472 20.85 28.88 5.69
N LYS A 473 21.70 29.68 5.04
CA LYS A 473 23.08 29.88 5.53
C LYS A 473 23.10 30.69 6.84
N PRO A 474 24.11 30.54 7.71
CA PRO A 474 24.28 31.39 8.90
C PRO A 474 24.25 32.90 8.60
N GLU A 475 24.88 33.35 7.51
CA GLU A 475 24.84 34.75 7.07
C GLU A 475 23.42 35.19 6.68
N GLU A 476 22.66 34.32 6.00
CA GLU A 476 21.27 34.58 5.61
C GLU A 476 20.35 34.61 6.83
N ILE A 477 20.55 33.71 7.80
CA ILE A 477 19.81 33.72 9.08
C ILE A 477 20.07 35.04 9.82
N MET A 478 21.31 35.52 9.87
CA MET A 478 21.63 36.82 10.48
C MET A 478 21.02 38.00 9.71
N PHE A 479 21.05 37.98 8.37
CA PHE A 479 20.39 39.00 7.53
C PHE A 479 18.87 39.02 7.72
N PHE A 480 18.22 37.86 7.83
CA PHE A 480 16.80 37.77 8.12
C PHE A 480 16.48 38.22 9.55
N LYS A 481 17.29 37.86 10.54
CA LYS A 481 17.13 38.30 11.93
C LYS A 481 17.17 39.83 12.02
N SER A 482 18.20 40.47 11.45
CA SER A 482 18.32 41.94 11.37
C SER A 482 17.30 42.63 10.45
N LYS A 483 16.34 41.88 9.89
CA LYS A 483 15.19 42.38 9.13
C LYS A 483 13.84 41.99 9.74
N PHE A 484 13.82 41.14 10.76
CA PHE A 484 12.65 40.81 11.57
C PHE A 484 12.65 41.54 12.93
N ASP A 485 13.82 41.87 13.46
CA ASP A 485 13.97 42.78 14.61
C ASP A 485 13.35 44.16 14.29
N ASP A 486 13.56 44.67 13.06
CA ASP A 486 12.92 45.87 12.48
C ASP A 486 11.37 45.84 12.50
N ILE A 487 10.75 44.68 12.74
CA ILE A 487 9.29 44.46 12.67
C ILE A 487 8.73 43.82 13.96
N GLY A 488 9.53 43.68 15.02
CA GLY A 488 9.09 43.25 16.34
C GLY A 488 8.73 41.76 16.48
N ILE A 489 9.44 40.85 15.80
CA ILE A 489 9.22 39.40 15.90
C ILE A 489 10.31 38.74 16.78
N ASN A 490 9.99 38.50 18.05
CA ASN A 490 11.00 38.19 19.08
C ASN A 490 11.51 36.73 19.13
N SER A 491 10.95 35.79 18.37
CA SER A 491 11.45 34.40 18.34
C SER A 491 10.99 33.61 17.10
N ILE A 492 11.76 32.58 16.73
CA ILE A 492 11.44 31.61 15.69
C ILE A 492 11.51 30.21 16.31
N TYR A 493 10.46 29.41 16.11
CA TYR A 493 10.41 27.99 16.47
C TYR A 493 10.12 27.15 15.23
N LEU A 494 10.75 25.98 15.13
CA LEU A 494 10.53 24.97 14.10
C LEU A 494 10.07 23.68 14.79
N SER A 495 8.90 23.15 14.41
CA SER A 495 8.37 21.91 14.99
C SER A 495 8.83 20.67 14.21
N THR A 496 9.11 19.59 14.93
CA THR A 496 9.56 18.30 14.37
C THR A 496 8.57 17.66 13.40
N GLU A 497 7.27 17.87 13.63
CA GLU A 497 6.15 17.29 12.85
C GLU A 497 6.05 17.77 11.39
N THR A 498 6.97 18.66 10.94
CA THR A 498 7.02 19.13 9.54
C THR A 498 8.04 18.35 8.68
N LEU A 499 8.93 17.56 9.29
CA LEU A 499 9.98 16.82 8.57
C LEU A 499 9.50 15.50 7.93
N ASP A 500 8.45 14.88 8.50
CA ASP A 500 7.89 13.56 8.10
C ASP A 500 7.39 13.45 6.64
N ILE A 501 7.43 14.53 5.87
CA ILE A 501 6.94 14.60 4.48
C ILE A 501 8.09 14.59 3.45
N PHE A 502 9.35 14.84 3.85
CA PHE A 502 10.46 15.09 2.91
C PHE A 502 11.74 14.26 3.08
N GLU A 503 11.84 13.33 4.04
CA GLU A 503 12.96 12.36 4.12
C GLU A 503 12.86 11.18 3.12
N HIS A 504 12.34 11.45 1.91
CA HIS A 504 11.96 10.47 0.89
C HIS A 504 12.86 10.54 -0.37
N TYR A 505 14.14 10.94 -0.25
CA TYR A 505 14.99 11.46 -1.35
C TYR A 505 16.23 10.41 -1.71
N LEU A 506 17.61 10.27 -1.99
CA LEU A 506 19.11 10.67 -2.25
C LEU A 506 20.15 11.24 -1.19
N PRO A 507 21.40 11.76 -1.48
CA PRO A 507 22.65 11.25 -2.15
C PRO A 507 24.01 11.36 -1.34
N VAL A 508 25.08 10.69 -1.80
CA VAL A 508 26.47 10.62 -1.21
C VAL A 508 27.36 11.90 -1.29
N PRO A 509 28.51 12.02 -0.54
CA PRO A 509 29.89 11.54 -0.90
C PRO A 509 30.66 10.86 0.31
N SER A 510 31.92 10.33 0.31
CA SER A 510 33.22 10.52 -0.42
C SER A 510 34.06 9.19 -0.54
N CYS A 511 35.33 9.22 -0.97
CA CYS A 511 36.45 8.22 -0.84
C CYS A 511 37.78 8.99 -1.11
N PRO A 512 38.96 8.64 -0.56
CA PRO A 512 40.07 8.03 -1.38
C PRO A 512 41.07 7.18 -0.50
N ASP A 513 42.28 6.74 -0.86
CA ASP A 513 43.08 6.88 -2.11
C ASP A 513 44.07 5.71 -2.45
N ASP A 514 44.84 5.23 -1.49
CA ASP A 514 46.23 4.73 -1.69
C ASP A 514 46.37 3.31 -2.27
N VAL A 515 45.30 2.53 -2.31
CA VAL A 515 45.33 1.07 -2.60
C VAL A 515 45.63 0.74 -4.08
N LYS A 516 45.76 1.74 -4.96
CA LYS A 516 45.94 1.60 -6.42
C LYS A 516 47.19 0.84 -6.90
N GLU A 517 48.16 0.54 -6.04
CA GLU A 517 49.54 0.27 -6.47
C GLU A 517 50.00 -1.22 -6.43
N LYS A 518 49.33 -2.13 -5.71
CA LYS A 518 50.07 -3.25 -5.07
C LYS A 518 50.00 -4.70 -5.57
N LEU A 519 49.02 -5.14 -6.38
CA LEU A 519 48.96 -6.56 -6.82
C LEU A 519 48.91 -6.74 -8.35
N VAL A 520 50.08 -6.55 -8.97
CA VAL A 520 50.35 -6.62 -10.42
C VAL A 520 50.82 -8.01 -10.91
N ASN A 521 51.12 -8.98 -10.03
CA ASN A 521 52.00 -10.12 -10.36
C ASN A 521 51.39 -11.53 -10.19
N GLY A 522 51.50 -12.38 -11.23
CA GLY A 522 51.29 -13.85 -11.17
C GLY A 522 50.11 -14.40 -12.01
N ILE A 523 50.08 -14.45 -13.35
CA ILE A 523 50.96 -15.10 -14.36
C ILE A 523 50.76 -16.64 -14.51
N LEU A 524 49.98 -17.03 -15.55
CA LEU A 524 50.04 -18.27 -16.37
C LEU A 524 49.59 -19.63 -15.71
N LYS A 525 49.23 -20.72 -16.44
CA LYS A 525 49.30 -21.04 -17.88
C LYS A 525 48.31 -22.13 -18.40
N ASP A 526 47.96 -22.02 -19.69
CA ASP A 526 47.48 -23.02 -20.70
C ASP A 526 46.97 -24.43 -20.31
N ASN A 527 45.76 -24.79 -20.79
CA ASN A 527 45.63 -25.63 -22.00
C ASN A 527 44.23 -25.66 -22.63
N GLN A 528 44.13 -26.09 -23.90
CA GLN A 528 42.88 -26.08 -24.68
C GLN A 528 42.29 -27.48 -24.92
N TYR A 529 40.96 -27.60 -24.84
CA TYR A 529 40.19 -28.61 -25.61
C TYR A 529 38.89 -28.02 -26.18
N LEU A 530 38.30 -28.72 -27.14
CA LEU A 530 36.98 -28.45 -27.73
C LEU A 530 36.02 -29.56 -27.32
N VAL A 531 34.89 -29.19 -26.71
CA VAL A 531 33.80 -30.11 -26.29
C VAL A 531 32.47 -29.47 -26.72
N PRO A 532 31.45 -30.22 -27.18
CA PRO A 532 30.33 -29.63 -27.94
C PRO A 532 29.13 -29.19 -27.10
N PHE A 533 28.11 -28.66 -27.80
CA PHE A 533 26.94 -27.94 -27.31
C PHE A 533 25.75 -28.72 -26.63
N PRO A 534 25.74 -30.05 -26.35
CA PRO A 534 24.55 -30.71 -25.76
C PRO A 534 24.08 -30.17 -24.40
N GLU A 535 25.00 -29.68 -23.55
CA GLU A 535 24.70 -29.41 -22.14
C GLU A 535 23.59 -28.37 -21.93
N ILE A 536 23.54 -27.31 -22.75
CA ILE A 536 22.54 -26.24 -22.61
C ILE A 536 21.11 -26.80 -22.78
N TYR A 537 20.91 -27.76 -23.69
CA TYR A 537 19.61 -28.42 -23.85
C TYR A 537 19.33 -29.39 -22.69
N THR A 538 20.34 -30.13 -22.21
CA THR A 538 20.18 -31.04 -21.06
C THR A 538 19.85 -30.30 -19.77
N VAL A 539 20.47 -29.15 -19.51
CA VAL A 539 20.16 -28.27 -18.37
C VAL A 539 18.69 -27.82 -18.47
N ILE A 540 18.25 -27.31 -19.61
CA ILE A 540 16.88 -26.77 -19.77
C ILE A 540 15.82 -27.88 -19.70
N CYS A 541 16.09 -29.08 -20.21
CA CYS A 541 15.18 -30.23 -20.10
C CYS A 541 15.15 -30.83 -18.68
N ARG A 542 16.26 -30.81 -17.93
CA ARG A 542 16.29 -31.22 -16.51
C ARG A 542 15.70 -30.15 -15.58
N THR A 543 15.84 -28.86 -15.92
CA THR A 543 15.09 -27.75 -15.27
C THR A 543 13.74 -27.51 -15.94
N LYS A 544 13.08 -28.57 -16.41
CA LYS A 544 11.62 -28.58 -16.62
C LYS A 544 10.98 -28.68 -15.23
N ILE A 545 11.05 -27.56 -14.49
CA ILE A 545 10.81 -27.44 -13.05
C ILE A 545 9.54 -28.20 -12.64
N GLU A 546 9.74 -29.26 -11.84
CA GLU A 546 8.68 -29.92 -11.08
C GLU A 546 7.88 -28.89 -10.27
N SER A 547 6.62 -29.18 -9.94
CA SER A 547 5.71 -28.29 -9.20
C SER A 547 6.10 -28.11 -7.71
N THR A 548 7.31 -27.58 -7.49
CA THR A 548 8.03 -27.46 -6.21
C THR A 548 7.42 -26.45 -5.24
N ALA A 549 6.43 -25.66 -5.67
CA ALA A 549 5.57 -24.84 -4.81
C ALA A 549 4.82 -25.65 -3.72
N ILE A 550 4.81 -26.98 -3.81
CA ILE A 550 4.22 -27.91 -2.82
C ILE A 550 5.27 -28.42 -1.81
N LEU A 551 6.57 -28.36 -2.12
CA LEU A 551 7.62 -29.04 -1.35
C LEU A 551 8.33 -28.14 -0.32
N SER A 552 8.50 -26.84 -0.57
CA SER A 552 9.21 -25.92 0.36
C SER A 552 8.59 -25.89 1.77
N ASN A 553 7.27 -26.01 1.87
CA ASN A 553 6.50 -25.99 3.11
C ASN A 553 6.64 -27.23 4.01
N ARG A 554 7.34 -28.28 3.53
CA ARG A 554 7.51 -29.58 4.23
C ARG A 554 8.84 -29.77 4.94
N ILE A 555 9.84 -28.92 4.70
CA ILE A 555 11.18 -29.07 5.29
C ILE A 555 11.46 -27.93 6.27
N SER A 556 11.50 -28.27 7.56
CA SER A 556 11.86 -27.36 8.66
C SER A 556 13.34 -27.48 9.00
N LEU A 557 13.93 -26.41 9.54
CA LEU A 557 15.29 -26.38 10.11
C LEU A 557 15.42 -27.17 11.42
N ARG A 558 14.31 -27.65 12.00
CA ARG A 558 14.24 -28.34 13.30
C ARG A 558 14.91 -27.50 14.40
N ASP A 559 15.63 -28.15 15.31
CA ASP A 559 16.18 -27.62 16.56
C ASP A 559 17.21 -26.48 16.36
N ASN A 560 17.64 -26.23 15.12
CA ASN A 560 18.51 -25.12 14.77
C ASN A 560 17.76 -23.77 14.68
N GLY A 561 16.48 -23.78 14.26
CA GLY A 561 15.68 -22.55 14.09
C GLY A 561 16.27 -21.48 13.14
N CYS A 562 15.70 -20.28 13.22
CA CYS A 562 16.07 -19.10 12.42
C CYS A 562 15.83 -17.80 13.21
N PHE A 563 16.72 -16.83 13.06
CA PHE A 563 16.55 -15.46 13.53
C PHE A 563 16.62 -14.49 12.35
N ILE A 564 15.93 -13.34 12.44
CA ILE A 564 15.98 -12.29 11.42
C ILE A 564 16.32 -10.94 12.07
N LEU A 565 17.51 -10.43 11.78
CA LEU A 565 17.93 -9.08 12.13
C LEU A 565 17.59 -8.16 10.95
N GLY A 566 16.68 -7.20 11.16
CA GLY A 566 16.11 -6.37 10.09
C GLY A 566 14.86 -7.00 9.47
N PHE A 567 13.78 -7.09 10.23
CA PHE A 567 12.49 -7.63 9.77
C PHE A 567 11.69 -6.68 8.83
N GLY A 568 12.41 -5.99 7.93
CA GLY A 568 11.90 -4.96 7.04
C GLY A 568 10.98 -5.47 5.93
N GLY A 569 10.57 -4.57 5.02
CA GLY A 569 9.66 -4.89 3.90
C GLY A 569 10.18 -6.04 3.04
N TYR A 570 11.45 -5.99 2.66
CA TYR A 570 12.14 -7.03 1.88
C TYR A 570 12.05 -8.42 2.54
N MET A 571 12.33 -8.52 3.84
CA MET A 571 12.29 -9.82 4.54
C MET A 571 10.88 -10.40 4.59
N ARG A 572 9.85 -9.55 4.74
CA ARG A 572 8.45 -9.98 4.73
C ARG A 572 7.96 -10.39 3.33
N GLU A 573 8.50 -9.80 2.27
CA GLU A 573 8.16 -10.09 0.87
C GLU A 573 8.90 -11.33 0.32
N TYR A 574 10.22 -11.41 0.51
CA TYR A 574 11.08 -12.39 -0.16
C TYR A 574 11.51 -13.59 0.70
N ALA A 575 11.70 -13.41 2.01
CA ALA A 575 12.29 -14.45 2.87
C ALA A 575 11.26 -15.18 3.73
N LEU A 576 10.28 -14.47 4.30
CA LEU A 576 9.33 -14.97 5.30
C LEU A 576 8.62 -16.27 4.88
N HIS A 577 8.25 -16.41 3.60
CA HIS A 577 7.61 -17.62 3.09
C HIS A 577 8.44 -18.90 3.29
N PHE A 578 9.78 -18.82 3.26
CA PHE A 578 10.67 -19.98 3.37
C PHE A 578 10.94 -20.39 4.82
N PHE A 579 10.86 -19.45 5.76
CA PHE A 579 11.29 -19.63 7.15
C PHE A 579 10.18 -19.43 8.18
N LYS A 580 8.92 -19.09 7.80
CA LYS A 580 7.85 -18.75 8.77
C LYS A 580 7.72 -19.73 9.96
N LYS A 581 7.86 -21.04 9.72
CA LYS A 581 7.75 -22.09 10.76
C LYS A 581 9.02 -22.31 11.59
N ASP A 582 10.14 -21.75 11.13
CA ASP A 582 11.47 -21.94 11.71
C ASP A 582 11.97 -20.68 12.45
N ILE A 583 11.32 -19.52 12.27
CA ILE A 583 11.68 -18.28 12.97
C ILE A 583 11.39 -18.41 14.46
N ILE A 584 12.43 -18.26 15.28
CA ILE A 584 12.36 -18.18 16.74
C ILE A 584 12.06 -16.74 17.16
N ALA A 585 12.80 -15.77 16.61
CA ALA A 585 12.58 -14.35 16.86
C ALA A 585 13.11 -13.46 15.72
N ALA A 586 12.74 -12.19 15.76
CA ALA A 586 13.28 -11.17 14.85
C ALA A 586 13.61 -9.86 15.58
N LEU A 587 14.37 -8.98 14.94
CA LEU A 587 14.75 -7.64 15.39
C LEU A 587 14.42 -6.65 14.28
N ASP A 588 13.90 -5.47 14.62
CA ASP A 588 13.73 -4.37 13.68
C ASP A 588 13.71 -3.02 14.41
N TYR A 589 14.39 -2.01 13.86
CA TYR A 589 14.38 -0.64 14.40
C TYR A 589 12.98 -0.03 14.51
N LYS A 590 12.00 -0.57 13.78
CA LYS A 590 10.59 -0.19 13.77
C LYS A 590 9.69 -1.29 14.35
N ALA A 591 10.23 -2.23 15.14
CA ALA A 591 9.47 -3.37 15.68
C ALA A 591 8.22 -2.95 16.47
N ARG A 592 8.23 -1.81 17.19
CA ARG A 592 7.01 -1.26 17.83
C ARG A 592 5.88 -1.00 16.84
N ALA A 593 6.18 -0.52 15.63
CA ALA A 593 5.21 -0.36 14.56
C ALA A 593 4.84 -1.71 13.94
N ILE A 594 5.81 -2.60 13.71
CA ILE A 594 5.54 -3.94 13.14
C ILE A 594 4.58 -4.73 14.05
N ARG A 595 4.85 -4.80 15.35
CA ARG A 595 3.99 -5.43 16.38
C ARG A 595 2.59 -4.80 16.47
N ARG A 596 2.40 -3.55 16.01
CA ARG A 596 1.11 -2.85 15.98
C ARG A 596 0.30 -3.17 14.72
N TYR A 597 0.95 -3.33 13.57
CA TYR A 597 0.29 -3.55 12.27
C TYR A 597 0.19 -5.01 11.83
N PHE A 598 1.05 -5.90 12.39
CA PHE A 598 1.14 -7.30 12.00
C PHE A 598 1.24 -8.20 13.24
N LYS A 599 0.57 -9.36 13.20
CA LYS A 599 0.71 -10.40 14.21
C LYS A 599 1.56 -11.55 13.67
N PHE A 600 2.51 -11.99 14.48
CA PHE A 600 3.38 -13.13 14.20
C PHE A 600 3.42 -14.06 15.41
N ASP A 601 3.75 -15.31 15.13
CA ASP A 601 3.77 -16.40 16.11
C ASP A 601 5.10 -16.44 16.90
N PHE A 602 5.95 -15.43 16.73
CA PHE A 602 7.29 -15.23 17.31
C PHE A 602 7.48 -13.78 17.80
N PRO A 603 8.31 -13.53 18.84
CA PRO A 603 8.65 -12.18 19.27
C PRO A 603 9.43 -11.40 18.20
N ILE A 604 9.23 -10.08 18.20
CA ILE A 604 10.05 -9.14 17.44
C ILE A 604 10.58 -8.08 18.41
N TYR A 605 11.89 -7.96 18.55
CA TYR A 605 12.57 -7.06 19.47
C TYR A 605 12.85 -5.68 18.84
N ASP A 606 12.93 -4.65 19.67
CA ASP A 606 13.38 -3.28 19.31
C ASP A 606 14.76 -2.91 19.91
N ARG A 607 15.48 -3.88 20.49
CA ARG A 607 16.86 -3.75 20.98
C ARG A 607 17.70 -4.94 20.52
N PHE A 608 18.97 -4.73 20.24
CA PHE A 608 19.87 -5.76 19.71
C PHE A 608 20.24 -6.80 20.78
N GLU A 609 20.40 -6.35 22.01
CA GLU A 609 20.80 -7.14 23.17
C GLU A 609 19.77 -8.24 23.48
N ASP A 610 18.47 -7.90 23.39
CA ASP A 610 17.36 -8.80 23.72
C ASP A 610 17.30 -10.05 22.82
N ILE A 611 17.69 -9.93 21.54
CA ILE A 611 17.70 -11.07 20.59
C ILE A 611 19.03 -11.82 20.61
N MET A 612 20.14 -11.15 20.95
CA MET A 612 21.45 -11.80 21.06
C MET A 612 21.47 -12.85 22.18
N ASP A 613 20.74 -12.58 23.26
CA ASP A 613 20.53 -13.50 24.38
C ASP A 613 19.80 -14.80 23.97
N GLU A 614 18.95 -14.75 22.94
CA GLU A 614 18.28 -15.93 22.38
C GLU A 614 19.17 -16.66 21.35
N ILE A 615 19.86 -15.91 20.48
CA ILE A 615 20.82 -16.46 19.50
C ILE A 615 21.92 -17.27 20.20
N ALA A 616 22.36 -16.85 21.40
CA ALA A 616 23.33 -17.57 22.23
C ALA A 616 22.88 -18.98 22.66
N ARG A 617 21.56 -19.20 22.82
CA ARG A 617 20.99 -20.41 23.44
C ARG A 617 20.64 -21.51 22.42
N VAL A 618 20.62 -21.16 21.13
CA VAL A 618 20.24 -22.08 20.05
C VAL A 618 21.48 -22.66 19.38
N LYS A 619 21.42 -23.94 18.97
CA LYS A 619 22.55 -24.66 18.38
C LYS A 619 22.53 -24.56 16.86
N ASN A 620 23.64 -24.14 16.23
CA ASN A 620 23.78 -23.93 14.79
C ASN A 620 22.71 -23.01 14.12
N PRO A 621 22.25 -21.90 14.72
CA PRO A 621 21.11 -21.16 14.22
C PRO A 621 21.37 -20.49 12.87
N LEU A 622 20.34 -20.45 12.00
CA LEU A 622 20.35 -19.54 10.85
C LEU A 622 20.09 -18.12 11.36
N VAL A 623 20.96 -17.16 11.03
CA VAL A 623 20.73 -15.74 11.32
C VAL A 623 20.76 -14.96 10.01
N ILE A 624 19.61 -14.44 9.60
CA ILE A 624 19.50 -13.59 8.41
C ILE A 624 19.63 -12.13 8.83
N ILE A 625 20.50 -11.38 8.17
CA ILE A 625 20.79 -9.96 8.42
C ILE A 625 20.37 -9.16 7.20
N ALA A 626 19.42 -8.25 7.38
CA ALA A 626 18.79 -7.40 6.37
C ALA A 626 18.44 -6.02 6.97
N THR A 627 19.42 -5.43 7.65
CA THR A 627 19.35 -4.15 8.36
C THR A 627 19.79 -3.00 7.45
N TYR A 628 20.37 -1.93 8.01
CA TYR A 628 21.06 -0.93 7.20
C TYR A 628 22.44 -1.48 6.81
N HIS A 629 22.95 -1.11 5.63
CA HIS A 629 24.15 -1.74 5.06
C HIS A 629 25.39 -1.62 5.97
N SER A 630 25.51 -0.52 6.73
CA SER A 630 26.58 -0.33 7.73
C SER A 630 26.62 -1.43 8.80
N ASP A 631 25.46 -1.99 9.11
CA ASP A 631 25.30 -2.86 10.28
C ASP A 631 25.68 -4.31 9.93
N HIS A 632 25.74 -4.66 8.64
CA HIS A 632 25.85 -6.04 8.16
C HIS A 632 27.10 -6.75 8.69
N ALA A 633 28.28 -6.15 8.57
CA ALA A 633 29.53 -6.76 9.04
C ALA A 633 29.65 -6.75 10.58
N TRP A 634 29.28 -5.64 11.23
CA TRP A 634 29.27 -5.55 12.70
C TRP A 634 28.31 -6.57 13.34
N MET A 635 27.05 -6.65 12.87
CA MET A 635 26.09 -7.64 13.36
C MET A 635 26.56 -9.07 13.08
N THR A 636 27.13 -9.34 11.90
CA THR A 636 27.70 -10.67 11.59
C THR A 636 28.79 -11.05 12.57
N LYS A 637 29.70 -10.11 12.89
CA LYS A 637 30.75 -10.34 13.89
C LYS A 637 30.15 -10.58 15.28
N MET A 638 29.24 -9.73 15.76
CA MET A 638 28.60 -9.91 17.07
C MET A 638 27.87 -11.25 17.19
N VAL A 639 27.14 -11.66 16.16
CA VAL A 639 26.44 -12.96 16.08
C VAL A 639 27.42 -14.13 16.20
N LEU A 640 28.56 -14.07 15.50
CA LEU A 640 29.57 -15.14 15.50
C LEU A 640 30.49 -15.13 16.74
N ASP A 641 30.75 -13.96 17.33
CA ASP A 641 31.46 -13.84 18.61
C ASP A 641 30.62 -14.45 19.75
N CYS A 642 29.29 -14.26 19.72
CA CYS A 642 28.35 -14.79 20.71
C CYS A 642 28.03 -16.27 20.47
N ASN A 643 27.80 -16.66 19.22
CA ASN A 643 27.53 -18.04 18.82
C ASN A 643 28.37 -18.44 17.59
N PRO A 644 29.58 -18.99 17.80
CA PRO A 644 30.46 -19.43 16.72
C PRO A 644 29.90 -20.55 15.82
N THR A 645 28.76 -21.16 16.19
CA THR A 645 28.08 -22.17 15.37
C THR A 645 27.01 -21.59 14.44
N ALA A 646 26.68 -20.30 14.59
CA ALA A 646 25.66 -19.62 13.79
C ALA A 646 26.01 -19.62 12.29
N ARG A 647 24.98 -19.75 11.47
CA ARG A 647 25.06 -19.72 10.01
C ARG A 647 24.44 -18.43 9.52
N VAL A 648 25.29 -17.46 9.16
CA VAL A 648 24.86 -16.10 8.83
C VAL A 648 24.51 -16.00 7.34
N PHE A 649 23.44 -15.28 7.01
CA PHE A 649 23.12 -14.88 5.64
C PHE A 649 22.87 -13.37 5.59
N ILE A 650 23.57 -12.66 4.70
CA ILE A 650 23.58 -11.20 4.62
C ILE A 650 22.83 -10.74 3.36
N GLU A 651 21.80 -9.89 3.49
CA GLU A 651 21.19 -9.15 2.38
C GLU A 651 22.22 -8.26 1.71
N LYS A 652 22.20 -8.07 0.38
CA LYS A 652 23.29 -7.31 -0.26
C LYS A 652 23.31 -5.83 0.16
N PRO A 653 24.47 -5.15 0.15
CA PRO A 653 25.81 -5.70 -0.04
C PRO A 653 26.27 -6.48 1.19
N ALA A 654 27.31 -7.31 1.02
CA ALA A 654 27.99 -7.93 2.15
C ALA A 654 28.51 -6.87 3.15
N ALA A 655 29.16 -5.83 2.62
CA ALA A 655 29.82 -4.77 3.36
C ALA A 655 29.77 -3.45 2.59
N VAL A 656 29.75 -2.32 3.31
CA VAL A 656 29.90 -0.98 2.74
C VAL A 656 31.37 -0.62 2.58
N THR A 657 32.16 -0.75 3.65
CA THR A 657 33.57 -0.38 3.67
C THR A 657 34.47 -1.56 3.31
N ASN A 658 35.74 -1.30 2.97
CA ASN A 658 36.70 -2.37 2.68
C ASN A 658 37.11 -3.07 4.00
N GLU A 659 37.07 -2.34 5.10
CA GLU A 659 37.31 -2.78 6.47
C GLU A 659 36.23 -3.79 6.91
N ASP A 660 34.96 -3.46 6.71
CA ASP A 660 33.82 -4.37 6.91
C ASP A 660 33.93 -5.64 6.05
N ALA A 661 34.36 -5.49 4.79
CA ALA A 661 34.55 -6.62 3.88
C ALA A 661 35.69 -7.54 4.35
N ASN A 662 36.79 -6.97 4.86
CA ASN A 662 37.90 -7.70 5.47
C ASN A 662 37.48 -8.44 6.75
N ILE A 663 36.66 -7.84 7.61
CA ILE A 663 36.10 -8.51 8.80
C ILE A 663 35.29 -9.76 8.39
N LEU A 664 34.43 -9.64 7.38
CA LEU A 664 33.66 -10.77 6.86
C LEU A 664 34.55 -11.84 6.21
N PHE A 665 35.57 -11.43 5.45
CA PHE A 665 36.53 -12.33 4.82
C PHE A 665 37.37 -13.10 5.85
N GLU A 666 37.86 -12.43 6.91
CA GLU A 666 38.56 -13.09 8.01
C GLU A 666 37.68 -14.12 8.73
N LEU A 667 36.42 -13.78 9.00
CA LEU A 667 35.47 -14.72 9.62
C LEU A 667 35.23 -15.93 8.72
N ARG A 668 35.07 -15.73 7.39
CA ARG A 668 35.01 -16.83 6.40
C ARG A 668 36.28 -17.68 6.41
N ALA A 669 37.47 -17.07 6.45
CA ALA A 669 38.76 -17.75 6.48
C ALA A 669 38.98 -18.55 7.78
N LYS A 670 38.45 -18.06 8.91
CA LYS A 670 38.39 -18.75 10.21
C LYS A 670 37.33 -19.88 10.25
N GLY A 671 36.66 -20.16 9.12
CA GLY A 671 35.74 -21.28 8.94
C GLY A 671 34.25 -20.94 9.11
N ALA A 672 33.88 -19.68 9.36
CA ALA A 672 32.49 -19.31 9.56
C ALA A 672 31.63 -19.51 8.31
N PHE A 673 30.38 -19.92 8.52
CA PHE A 673 29.33 -19.89 7.50
C PHE A 673 28.77 -18.47 7.44
N ILE A 674 29.15 -17.72 6.40
CA ILE A 674 28.53 -16.46 6.01
C ILE A 674 28.22 -16.58 4.50
N ASP A 675 26.98 -16.36 4.10
CA ASP A 675 26.50 -16.45 2.71
C ASP A 675 25.81 -15.13 2.32
N ILE A 676 25.84 -14.72 1.05
CA ILE A 676 25.41 -13.35 0.65
C ILE A 676 24.29 -13.36 -0.39
N GLY A 677 23.29 -12.49 -0.17
CA GLY A 677 22.01 -12.41 -0.89
C GLY A 677 22.03 -11.87 -2.32
N TYR A 678 23.06 -12.15 -3.11
CA TYR A 678 23.11 -11.77 -4.52
C TYR A 678 22.23 -12.69 -5.40
N ASN A 679 20.92 -12.48 -5.30
CA ASN A 679 19.84 -13.22 -5.96
C ASN A 679 20.08 -13.57 -7.44
N ARG A 680 20.74 -12.69 -8.20
CA ARG A 680 20.96 -12.83 -9.65
C ARG A 680 21.85 -14.03 -9.98
N ARG A 681 22.74 -14.44 -9.08
CA ARG A 681 23.56 -15.67 -9.22
C ARG A 681 22.70 -16.95 -9.29
N HIS A 682 21.51 -16.95 -8.68
CA HIS A 682 20.60 -18.09 -8.62
C HIS A 682 19.54 -18.12 -9.73
N ALA A 683 19.47 -17.09 -10.58
CA ALA A 683 18.48 -17.01 -11.65
C ALA A 683 18.81 -17.97 -12.80
N LEU A 684 17.81 -18.71 -13.28
CA LEU A 684 17.97 -19.73 -14.33
C LEU A 684 18.65 -19.18 -15.60
N PHE A 685 18.27 -17.98 -16.04
CA PHE A 685 18.86 -17.37 -17.23
C PHE A 685 20.31 -16.93 -17.00
N THR A 686 20.70 -16.49 -15.80
CA THR A 686 22.10 -16.22 -15.44
C THR A 686 22.95 -17.49 -15.53
N GLN A 687 22.43 -18.61 -15.03
CA GLN A 687 23.13 -19.90 -15.07
C GLN A 687 23.35 -20.41 -16.51
N VAL A 688 22.35 -20.23 -17.38
CA VAL A 688 22.49 -20.52 -18.82
C VAL A 688 23.54 -19.61 -19.49
N ILE A 689 23.55 -18.31 -19.17
CA ILE A 689 24.53 -17.35 -19.68
C ILE A 689 25.95 -17.70 -19.20
N ARG A 690 26.14 -17.96 -17.90
CA ARG A 690 27.45 -18.30 -17.33
C ARG A 690 28.03 -19.56 -17.96
N ASN A 691 27.21 -20.58 -18.19
CA ASN A 691 27.67 -21.80 -18.86
C ASN A 691 28.04 -21.53 -20.33
N ALA A 692 27.23 -20.77 -21.08
CA ALA A 692 27.56 -20.40 -22.46
C ALA A 692 28.84 -19.55 -22.60
N LEU A 693 29.21 -18.77 -21.56
CA LEU A 693 30.46 -18.01 -21.53
C LEU A 693 31.72 -18.86 -21.30
N LYS A 694 31.61 -20.08 -20.73
CA LYS A 694 32.76 -21.00 -20.58
C LYS A 694 33.35 -21.43 -21.92
N ASP A 695 32.51 -21.53 -22.94
CA ASP A 695 32.90 -21.91 -24.30
C ASP A 695 33.34 -20.71 -25.16
N SER A 696 33.41 -19.50 -24.56
CA SER A 696 33.88 -18.31 -25.27
C SER A 696 35.39 -18.40 -25.55
N LYS A 697 35.80 -17.91 -26.72
CA LYS A 697 37.19 -17.82 -27.16
C LYS A 697 37.40 -16.48 -27.83
N GLY A 698 38.55 -15.85 -27.59
CA GLY A 698 38.79 -14.47 -28.03
C GLY A 698 37.91 -13.46 -27.27
N GLN A 699 37.67 -12.31 -27.91
CA GLN A 699 37.03 -11.16 -27.26
C GLN A 699 35.54 -11.42 -26.91
N VAL A 700 35.14 -10.98 -25.72
CA VAL A 700 33.76 -10.98 -25.24
C VAL A 700 33.33 -9.52 -25.00
N HIS A 701 32.09 -9.17 -25.36
CA HIS A 701 31.47 -7.90 -25.04
C HIS A 701 30.21 -8.10 -24.21
N ILE A 702 30.09 -7.42 -23.06
CA ILE A 702 28.98 -7.56 -22.10
C ILE A 702 28.38 -6.18 -21.83
N THR A 703 27.27 -5.81 -22.47
CA THR A 703 26.54 -4.59 -22.13
C THR A 703 25.37 -4.91 -21.20
N PHE A 704 25.34 -4.29 -20.03
CA PHE A 704 24.18 -4.20 -19.15
C PHE A 704 23.60 -2.78 -19.25
N ILE A 705 22.32 -2.67 -19.59
CA ILE A 705 21.55 -1.42 -19.53
C ILE A 705 20.52 -1.59 -18.41
N VAL A 706 20.56 -0.68 -17.44
CA VAL A 706 19.79 -0.76 -16.21
C VAL A 706 19.06 0.56 -16.01
N LYS A 707 17.73 0.49 -15.96
CA LYS A 707 16.90 1.60 -15.46
C LYS A 707 16.61 1.32 -14.00
N GLU A 708 17.18 2.11 -13.09
CA GLU A 708 16.88 2.08 -11.67
C GLU A 708 15.61 2.87 -11.32
N LEU A 709 15.08 2.66 -10.12
CA LEU A 709 14.11 3.60 -9.54
C LEU A 709 14.80 4.94 -9.25
N LYS A 710 14.09 6.06 -9.45
CA LYS A 710 14.55 7.35 -8.93
C LYS A 710 14.28 7.45 -7.44
N ILE A 711 15.22 6.90 -6.66
CA ILE A 711 15.53 7.39 -5.31
C ILE A 711 15.97 8.89 -5.50
N PRO A 712 15.43 9.95 -4.81
CA PRO A 712 15.70 11.41 -5.19
C PRO A 712 16.81 12.36 -4.57
N LYS A 713 16.87 12.74 -3.26
CA LYS A 713 17.87 13.60 -2.47
C LYS A 713 17.98 13.57 -0.85
N THR A 714 17.38 12.63 -0.05
CA THR A 714 17.47 12.42 1.46
C THR A 714 17.27 10.96 2.03
N HIS A 715 17.37 9.86 1.25
CA HIS A 715 17.09 8.48 1.75
C HIS A 715 18.26 7.89 2.57
N TRP A 716 18.01 6.85 3.40
CA TRP A 716 19.02 6.32 4.32
C TRP A 716 20.31 5.80 3.67
N TYR A 717 20.25 5.28 2.43
CA TYR A 717 21.42 4.92 1.59
C TYR A 717 22.51 6.02 1.50
N PHE A 718 22.20 7.23 1.95
CA PHE A 718 22.97 8.46 1.76
C PHE A 718 23.25 9.21 3.06
N TRP A 719 22.90 8.60 4.20
CA TRP A 719 23.67 8.83 5.41
C TRP A 719 25.11 8.37 5.14
N SER A 720 26.11 9.12 5.58
CA SER A 720 27.51 8.96 5.15
C SER A 720 28.13 7.58 5.45
N ASN A 721 27.53 6.79 6.35
CA ASN A 721 27.96 5.43 6.68
C ASN A 721 27.28 4.31 5.86
N GLN A 722 26.30 4.62 4.99
CA GLN A 722 25.46 3.59 4.32
C GLN A 722 25.91 3.22 2.91
N GLY A 723 27.01 3.80 2.45
CA GLY A 723 27.52 3.62 1.11
C GLY A 723 26.81 4.53 0.11
N THR A 724 26.46 3.98 -1.05
CA THR A 724 25.99 4.73 -2.23
C THR A 724 24.92 3.95 -3.00
N ARG A 725 24.44 4.45 -4.15
CA ARG A 725 23.70 3.59 -5.08
C ARG A 725 24.59 2.49 -5.65
N VAL A 726 25.88 2.76 -5.82
CA VAL A 726 26.86 1.76 -6.27
C VAL A 726 26.97 0.60 -5.27
N THR A 727 27.29 0.83 -3.99
CA THR A 727 27.36 -0.25 -2.99
C THR A 727 25.98 -0.81 -2.62
N GLY A 728 24.92 0.01 -2.62
CA GLY A 728 23.58 -0.43 -2.22
C GLY A 728 22.80 -1.22 -3.29
N ASN A 729 22.95 -0.84 -4.57
CA ASN A 729 22.23 -1.43 -5.69
C ASN A 729 23.14 -1.88 -6.84
N TRP A 730 24.07 -1.06 -7.34
CA TRP A 730 24.84 -1.41 -8.56
C TRP A 730 25.77 -2.60 -8.34
N THR A 731 26.11 -2.83 -7.07
CA THR A 731 26.67 -4.06 -6.52
C THR A 731 26.02 -5.31 -7.10
N HIS A 732 24.71 -5.31 -7.39
CA HIS A 732 24.01 -6.43 -8.04
C HIS A 732 24.50 -6.74 -9.47
N TRP A 733 24.94 -5.74 -10.23
CA TRP A 733 25.41 -5.88 -11.61
C TRP A 733 26.94 -6.02 -11.67
N ILE A 734 27.66 -5.43 -10.72
CA ILE A 734 29.08 -5.65 -10.48
C ILE A 734 29.31 -7.11 -10.03
N ASP A 735 28.51 -7.60 -9.08
CA ASP A 735 28.45 -9.01 -8.68
C ASP A 735 28.06 -9.93 -9.84
N LEU A 736 27.08 -9.55 -10.66
CA LEU A 736 26.67 -10.33 -11.82
C LEU A 736 27.79 -10.43 -12.86
N LEU A 737 28.53 -9.35 -13.11
CA LEU A 737 29.69 -9.32 -14.00
C LEU A 737 30.78 -10.27 -13.48
N ARG A 738 31.10 -10.20 -12.18
CA ARG A 738 32.03 -11.12 -11.50
C ARG A 738 31.56 -12.57 -11.62
N PHE A 739 30.29 -12.84 -11.34
CA PHE A 739 29.71 -14.18 -11.38
C PHE A 739 29.69 -14.77 -12.80
N LEU A 740 29.40 -13.96 -13.82
CA LEU A 740 29.36 -14.43 -15.21
C LEU A 740 30.74 -14.72 -15.79
N THR A 741 31.74 -13.89 -15.48
CA THR A 741 33.09 -13.97 -16.07
C THR A 741 34.07 -14.79 -15.23
N GLY A 742 34.02 -14.67 -13.91
CA GLY A 742 35.08 -15.14 -13.00
C GLY A 742 36.41 -14.38 -13.17
N LYS A 743 36.38 -13.18 -13.74
CA LYS A 743 37.57 -12.36 -14.08
C LYS A 743 37.70 -11.15 -13.16
N ASN A 744 38.91 -10.61 -13.08
CA ASN A 744 39.20 -9.33 -12.46
C ASN A 744 39.05 -8.18 -13.48
N VAL A 745 38.80 -6.98 -12.97
CA VAL A 745 38.87 -5.74 -13.76
C VAL A 745 40.33 -5.32 -13.84
N ILE A 746 40.83 -5.11 -15.06
CA ILE A 746 42.15 -4.54 -15.34
C ILE A 746 42.07 -3.01 -15.25
N ASN A 747 41.02 -2.44 -15.85
CA ASN A 747 40.80 -1.00 -15.93
C ASN A 747 39.30 -0.69 -16.02
N PHE A 748 38.86 0.46 -15.54
CA PHE A 748 37.50 0.94 -15.77
C PHE A 748 37.46 2.47 -15.91
N SER A 749 36.45 2.98 -16.61
CA SER A 749 36.18 4.42 -16.72
C SER A 749 34.70 4.68 -16.47
N VAL A 750 34.40 5.63 -15.58
CA VAL A 750 33.03 6.07 -15.30
C VAL A 750 32.75 7.39 -16.02
N ILE A 751 31.55 7.53 -16.57
CA ILE A 751 31.03 8.80 -17.10
C ILE A 751 29.63 8.99 -16.52
N GLY A 752 29.46 9.91 -15.57
CA GLY A 752 28.17 10.24 -14.94
C GLY A 752 28.23 10.47 -13.43
N ASP A 753 27.09 10.30 -12.75
CA ASP A 753 26.90 10.52 -11.31
C ASP A 753 26.33 9.30 -10.55
N ASP A 754 26.20 9.40 -9.21
CA ASP A 754 25.52 8.40 -8.36
C ASP A 754 24.00 8.39 -8.62
N GLY A 755 23.64 7.83 -9.77
CA GLY A 755 22.27 7.65 -10.25
C GLY A 755 22.17 7.54 -11.76
N ASN A 756 23.08 8.20 -12.49
CA ASN A 756 23.14 8.19 -13.95
C ASN A 756 24.59 8.14 -14.42
N ALA A 757 25.14 6.94 -14.62
CA ALA A 757 26.47 6.76 -15.20
C ALA A 757 26.58 5.53 -16.11
N THR A 758 27.47 5.63 -17.09
CA THR A 758 28.04 4.48 -17.79
C THR A 758 29.39 4.15 -17.17
N VAL A 759 29.56 2.90 -16.73
CA VAL A 759 30.87 2.35 -16.36
C VAL A 759 31.33 1.40 -17.46
N LEU A 760 32.42 1.73 -18.14
CA LEU A 760 33.13 0.83 -19.05
C LEU A 760 34.20 0.08 -18.25
N PHE A 761 34.33 -1.23 -18.49
CA PHE A 761 35.29 -2.11 -17.86
C PHE A 761 36.10 -2.87 -18.92
N GLU A 762 37.42 -2.89 -18.74
CA GLU A 762 38.30 -3.87 -19.33
C GLU A 762 38.62 -4.93 -18.27
N LEU A 763 38.30 -6.20 -18.55
CA LEU A 763 38.59 -7.33 -17.69
C LEU A 763 39.63 -8.26 -18.34
N GLU A 764 40.17 -9.17 -17.53
CA GLU A 764 41.04 -10.25 -17.98
C GLU A 764 40.43 -11.06 -19.15
N ASP A 765 41.29 -11.74 -19.91
CA ASP A 765 40.95 -12.48 -21.14
C ASP A 765 40.29 -11.64 -22.25
N LYS A 766 40.51 -10.32 -22.24
CA LYS A 766 39.95 -9.36 -23.22
C LYS A 766 38.43 -9.32 -23.20
N ILE A 767 37.83 -9.47 -22.02
CA ILE A 767 36.39 -9.24 -21.84
C ILE A 767 36.18 -7.73 -21.64
N LEU A 768 35.48 -7.10 -22.58
CA LEU A 768 34.97 -5.74 -22.40
C LEU A 768 33.56 -5.81 -21.82
N ALA A 769 33.28 -5.00 -20.81
CA ALA A 769 31.94 -4.84 -20.28
C ALA A 769 31.55 -3.36 -20.17
N GLU A 770 30.26 -3.11 -20.22
CA GLU A 770 29.64 -1.80 -20.08
C GLU A 770 28.44 -1.97 -19.14
N ILE A 771 28.37 -1.18 -18.07
CA ILE A 771 27.20 -1.11 -17.20
C ILE A 771 26.68 0.32 -17.26
N ILE A 772 25.63 0.52 -18.06
CA ILE A 772 24.87 1.76 -18.11
C ILE A 772 23.80 1.68 -17.02
N VAL A 773 23.90 2.53 -15.99
CA VAL A 773 22.85 2.71 -14.99
C VAL A 773 22.25 4.10 -15.13
N THR A 774 20.93 4.19 -15.17
CA THR A 774 20.20 5.46 -15.19
C THR A 774 18.94 5.40 -14.34
N ASP A 775 18.63 6.48 -13.63
CA ASP A 775 17.34 6.67 -12.96
C ASP A 775 16.36 7.55 -13.77
N ILE A 776 16.76 7.94 -14.99
CA ILE A 776 15.93 8.63 -15.97
C ILE A 776 15.11 7.58 -16.73
N GLY A 777 13.79 7.64 -16.57
CA GLY A 777 12.87 6.75 -17.28
C GLY A 777 11.48 6.72 -16.65
N SER A 778 10.72 5.67 -16.94
CA SER A 778 9.42 5.43 -16.31
C SER A 778 9.56 4.53 -15.09
N ASP A 779 8.99 4.90 -13.94
CA ASP A 779 8.95 4.03 -12.76
C ASP A 779 7.87 2.93 -12.85
N PHE A 780 7.04 2.92 -13.90
CA PHE A 780 5.93 1.98 -14.08
C PHE A 780 6.33 0.49 -13.97
N TYR A 781 7.56 0.15 -14.36
CA TYR A 781 8.10 -1.21 -14.28
C TYR A 781 9.18 -1.38 -13.21
N GLY A 782 9.42 -0.39 -12.34
CA GLY A 782 10.41 -0.44 -11.28
C GLY A 782 11.85 -0.42 -11.78
N VAL A 783 12.66 -1.40 -11.36
CA VAL A 783 14.02 -1.62 -11.86
C VAL A 783 13.97 -2.55 -13.08
N GLU A 784 14.29 -2.00 -14.25
CA GLU A 784 14.32 -2.70 -15.54
C GLU A 784 15.75 -3.01 -15.96
N GLU A 785 15.95 -4.17 -16.58
CA GLU A 785 17.27 -4.68 -16.95
C GLU A 785 17.25 -5.19 -18.40
N TYR A 786 18.25 -4.81 -19.20
CA TYR A 786 18.51 -5.36 -20.52
C TYR A 786 19.99 -5.71 -20.62
N PHE A 787 20.32 -6.98 -20.80
CA PHE A 787 21.71 -7.43 -20.98
C PHE A 787 21.89 -7.94 -22.41
N GLU A 788 22.99 -7.56 -23.05
CA GLU A 788 23.42 -8.07 -24.35
C GLU A 788 24.89 -8.50 -24.30
N ILE A 789 25.13 -9.77 -24.62
CA ILE A 789 26.42 -10.43 -24.49
C ILE A 789 26.80 -11.00 -25.86
N ARG A 790 28.00 -10.69 -26.35
CA ARG A 790 28.49 -11.09 -27.67
C ARG A 790 29.88 -11.71 -27.56
N PHE A 791 30.10 -12.85 -28.20
CA PHE A 791 31.39 -13.54 -28.28
C PHE A 791 31.38 -14.56 -29.42
N ASN A 792 32.53 -14.81 -30.06
CA ASN A 792 32.58 -15.62 -31.29
C ASN A 792 31.48 -15.15 -32.29
N ASN A 793 30.67 -16.09 -32.77
CA ASN A 793 29.49 -15.85 -33.61
C ASN A 793 28.16 -15.83 -32.83
N THR A 794 28.22 -15.74 -31.49
CA THR A 794 27.05 -15.85 -30.59
C THR A 794 26.66 -14.48 -30.05
N THR A 795 25.35 -14.19 -30.04
CA THR A 795 24.76 -13.04 -29.34
C THR A 795 23.64 -13.53 -28.43
N ILE A 796 23.73 -13.21 -27.14
CA ILE A 796 22.72 -13.49 -26.12
C ILE A 796 22.09 -12.16 -25.69
N LYS A 797 20.75 -12.10 -25.60
CA LYS A 797 19.99 -10.94 -25.12
C LYS A 797 19.05 -11.38 -23.99
N LEU A 798 19.19 -10.82 -22.79
CA LEU A 798 18.29 -11.04 -21.65
C LEU A 798 17.48 -9.77 -21.38
N ARG A 799 16.15 -9.86 -21.48
CA ARG A 799 15.22 -8.77 -21.17
C ARG A 799 14.52 -9.04 -19.85
N ASP A 800 14.84 -8.24 -18.83
CA ASP A 800 14.11 -8.10 -17.57
C ASP A 800 13.84 -9.42 -16.81
N TYR A 801 14.72 -10.42 -16.99
CA TYR A 801 14.54 -11.80 -16.54
C TYR A 801 13.20 -12.46 -16.98
N ARG A 802 12.53 -11.90 -18.00
CA ARG A 802 11.32 -12.45 -18.65
C ARG A 802 11.64 -13.18 -19.94
N GLU A 803 12.65 -12.73 -20.68
CA GLU A 803 12.95 -13.24 -22.02
C GLU A 803 14.46 -13.38 -22.26
N LEU A 804 14.89 -14.60 -22.60
CA LEU A 804 16.27 -14.89 -23.02
C LEU A 804 16.26 -15.29 -24.50
N GLU A 805 17.01 -14.58 -25.33
CA GLU A 805 17.22 -14.89 -26.74
C GLU A 805 18.70 -15.22 -26.99
N ILE A 806 18.98 -16.35 -27.62
CA ILE A 806 20.33 -16.80 -28.00
C ILE A 806 20.36 -16.94 -29.52
N ILE A 807 21.29 -16.24 -30.17
CA ILE A 807 21.46 -16.19 -31.62
C ILE A 807 22.87 -16.66 -31.95
N ASN A 808 23.01 -17.53 -32.94
CA ASN A 808 24.27 -17.93 -33.57
C ASN A 808 24.01 -18.04 -35.09
N ASN A 809 25.05 -18.03 -35.94
CA ASN A 809 24.99 -17.87 -37.41
C ASN A 809 23.87 -18.63 -38.14
N PHE A 810 23.49 -19.81 -37.66
CA PHE A 810 22.49 -20.68 -38.30
C PHE A 810 21.23 -20.93 -37.46
N ARG A 811 21.16 -20.47 -36.20
CA ARG A 811 20.07 -20.82 -35.25
C ARG A 811 19.78 -19.70 -34.26
N LYS A 812 18.49 -19.44 -34.04
CA LYS A 812 17.96 -18.51 -33.03
C LYS A 812 17.00 -19.26 -32.10
N ILE A 813 17.26 -19.18 -30.80
CA ILE A 813 16.50 -19.82 -29.73
C ILE A 813 15.97 -18.71 -28.81
N ARG A 814 14.71 -18.79 -28.37
CA ARG A 814 14.07 -17.74 -27.57
C ARG A 814 13.17 -18.35 -26.49
N TYR A 815 13.51 -18.10 -25.23
CA TYR A 815 12.77 -18.51 -24.05
C TYR A 815 12.00 -17.31 -23.47
N LYS A 816 10.74 -17.49 -23.11
CA LYS A 816 9.89 -16.47 -22.49
C LYS A 816 9.23 -17.01 -21.21
N ARG A 817 9.07 -16.15 -20.21
CA ARG A 817 8.39 -16.41 -18.93
C ARG A 817 7.36 -15.31 -18.68
N MET A 818 6.19 -15.69 -18.17
CA MET A 818 5.07 -14.75 -17.91
C MET A 818 5.35 -13.80 -16.74
N ARG A 819 6.20 -14.23 -15.78
CA ARG A 819 6.65 -13.45 -14.63
C ARG A 819 8.16 -13.25 -14.70
N ARG A 820 8.64 -12.14 -14.11
CA ARG A 820 10.07 -11.92 -13.81
C ARG A 820 10.56 -13.00 -12.85
N ASP A 821 11.79 -13.44 -13.02
CA ASP A 821 12.49 -14.28 -12.04
C ASP A 821 13.96 -13.90 -11.96
N LYS A 822 14.26 -12.94 -11.08
CA LYS A 822 15.62 -12.48 -10.78
C LYS A 822 16.34 -13.42 -9.78
N GLY A 823 15.83 -14.63 -9.51
CA GLY A 823 16.51 -15.66 -8.72
C GLY A 823 16.24 -15.68 -7.21
N HIS A 824 15.56 -14.69 -6.62
CA HIS A 824 15.30 -14.63 -5.16
C HIS A 824 14.68 -15.93 -4.60
N TYR A 825 13.75 -16.55 -5.32
CA TYR A 825 13.10 -17.79 -4.88
C TYR A 825 14.10 -18.97 -4.78
N LYS A 826 14.99 -19.12 -5.78
CA LYS A 826 15.99 -20.21 -5.75
C LYS A 826 17.15 -19.90 -4.82
N MET A 827 17.48 -18.63 -4.58
CA MET A 827 18.46 -18.21 -3.57
C MET A 827 18.10 -18.72 -2.17
N TYR A 828 16.90 -18.41 -1.67
CA TYR A 828 16.47 -18.86 -0.34
C TYR A 828 16.26 -20.39 -0.24
N LEU A 829 15.85 -21.05 -1.33
CA LEU A 829 15.87 -22.51 -1.39
C LEU A 829 17.29 -23.06 -1.28
N THR A 830 18.26 -22.54 -2.04
CA THR A 830 19.66 -23.01 -1.98
C THR A 830 20.31 -22.73 -0.62
N LEU A 831 20.01 -21.61 0.03
CA LEU A 831 20.42 -21.35 1.41
C LEU A 831 19.87 -22.45 2.35
N LYS A 832 18.56 -22.71 2.31
CA LYS A 832 17.92 -23.72 3.16
C LYS A 832 18.42 -25.13 2.86
N GLU A 833 18.59 -25.48 1.59
CA GLU A 833 19.21 -26.73 1.11
C GLU A 833 20.64 -26.89 1.65
N ASN A 834 21.47 -25.85 1.62
CA ASN A 834 22.85 -25.91 2.10
C ASN A 834 22.90 -26.12 3.63
N ILE A 835 22.11 -25.37 4.39
CA ILE A 835 22.03 -25.49 5.86
C ILE A 835 21.61 -26.89 6.28
N LEU A 836 20.51 -27.40 5.70
CA LEU A 836 19.97 -28.73 6.02
C LEU A 836 20.92 -29.88 5.69
N ASN A 837 21.72 -29.75 4.63
CA ASN A 837 22.72 -30.74 4.22
C ASN A 837 24.11 -30.47 4.82
N ASN A 838 24.22 -29.58 5.82
CA ASN A 838 25.46 -29.12 6.45
C ASN A 838 26.58 -28.70 5.46
N LYS A 839 26.21 -28.13 4.32
CA LYS A 839 27.16 -27.62 3.32
C LYS A 839 27.73 -26.26 3.74
N GLY A 840 28.81 -25.85 3.07
CA GLY A 840 29.28 -24.47 3.10
C GLY A 840 28.32 -23.49 2.41
N PRO A 841 28.58 -22.17 2.53
CA PRO A 841 27.81 -21.14 1.86
C PRO A 841 28.00 -21.19 0.34
N PHE A 842 27.04 -20.65 -0.42
CA PHE A 842 27.09 -20.58 -1.88
C PHE A 842 27.99 -19.45 -2.40
N TYR A 843 28.09 -18.34 -1.66
CA TYR A 843 28.89 -17.19 -2.03
C TYR A 843 30.40 -17.41 -1.75
N PRO A 844 31.30 -17.22 -2.74
CA PRO A 844 32.75 -17.29 -2.53
C PRO A 844 33.23 -16.19 -1.57
N ALA A 845 34.27 -16.45 -0.78
CA ALA A 845 34.75 -15.47 0.20
C ALA A 845 35.51 -14.32 -0.48
N GLU A 846 36.31 -14.64 -1.47
CA GLU A 846 37.06 -13.72 -2.33
C GLU A 846 36.17 -12.72 -3.08
N ASP A 847 34.94 -13.13 -3.43
CA ASP A 847 33.97 -12.25 -4.09
C ASP A 847 33.41 -11.18 -3.14
N ILE A 848 33.44 -11.37 -1.82
CA ILE A 848 33.04 -10.36 -0.82
C ILE A 848 33.96 -9.15 -0.92
N LEU A 849 35.27 -9.39 -0.87
CA LEU A 849 36.30 -8.37 -1.03
C LEU A 849 36.20 -7.74 -2.42
N TRP A 850 36.16 -8.56 -3.47
CA TRP A 850 36.19 -8.09 -4.85
C TRP A 850 35.02 -7.15 -5.19
N VAL A 851 33.79 -7.51 -4.81
CA VAL A 851 32.61 -6.70 -5.13
C VAL A 851 32.58 -5.42 -4.31
N THR A 852 32.80 -5.46 -2.99
CA THR A 852 32.79 -4.24 -2.17
C THR A 852 33.95 -3.29 -2.55
N HIS A 853 35.15 -3.81 -2.79
CA HIS A 853 36.30 -2.99 -3.20
C HIS A 853 36.08 -2.33 -4.58
N LEU A 854 35.63 -3.06 -5.60
CA LEU A 854 35.35 -2.48 -6.91
C LEU A 854 34.18 -1.49 -6.87
N CYS A 855 33.15 -1.72 -6.04
CA CYS A 855 32.16 -0.69 -5.76
C CYS A 855 32.83 0.57 -5.20
N ASN A 856 33.70 0.45 -4.19
CA ASN A 856 34.35 1.58 -3.52
C ASN A 856 35.32 2.37 -4.42
N GLU A 857 35.97 1.74 -5.40
CA GLU A 857 36.76 2.46 -6.42
C GLU A 857 35.88 3.13 -7.49
N ILE A 858 34.78 2.52 -7.94
CA ILE A 858 33.80 3.21 -8.81
C ILE A 858 33.20 4.43 -8.08
N ILE A 859 32.90 4.27 -6.79
CA ILE A 859 32.39 5.29 -5.88
C ILE A 859 33.35 6.47 -5.73
N ARG A 860 34.65 6.24 -5.83
CA ARG A 860 35.70 7.27 -5.79
C ARG A 860 35.71 8.07 -7.09
N VAL A 861 35.81 7.39 -8.24
CA VAL A 861 35.84 7.98 -9.58
C VAL A 861 34.56 8.76 -9.95
N ILE A 862 33.44 8.52 -9.26
CA ILE A 862 32.18 9.29 -9.40
C ILE A 862 32.22 10.66 -8.66
N LYS A 863 33.22 10.90 -7.81
CA LYS A 863 33.28 12.04 -6.88
C LYS A 863 34.52 12.91 -7.02
N ASP A 864 35.55 12.39 -7.68
CA ASP A 864 36.74 13.11 -8.15
C ASP A 864 36.42 13.95 -9.41
#